data_AF-A0A968M633-F1
#
_entry.id   AF-A0A968M633-F1
#
_cell.length_a   1.000
_cell.length_b   1.000
_cell.length_c   1.000
_cell.angle_alpha   90.00
_cell.angle_beta   90.00
_cell.angle_gamma   90.00
#
_symmetry.space_group_name_H-M   'P 1'
#
loop_
_entity.id
_entity.type
_entity.pdbx_description
1 polymer ?
#
loop_
_entity_poly.entity_id
_entity_poly.type
_entity_poly.pdbx_seq_one_letter_code
_entity_poly.pdbx_strand_id
1 'polypeptide(L)'
;MVQDLQRLQPASDFPESAPSAYPVFYRTYSRRIGDQDRETWQQVCERTIADISQLGQLTAEETALLQSMQRQLKALASGRALWVMGTDWIHNPANFSGAYNCTSTNVSDWRAFGLMMDLAMMGCGTGAVLEPKYIGQLPPIRNPLHVRLEGAIGTTLVEERREETEILVDGNHVRLTVGDSRRGWVKSYQTLLELASSDRFTDTVDVVVDLSDVRPAGEKLKGFGGVANPIKLTGLYERCTQILNRAVGRQLNSVECCLLIDEAAACVVAGNIRRCLPEDALVHTDQGLVPIKDLQVGDRVQTPLGFRRVTDKFDQGIQDVFEIETNGPLPRATLNHRMAVLVDAQGHWAWKSVAELEEGDRLLHNTQRLPGTVTTLPTDLTEARPEQSFAPKPITIPPLTPDVAWLIGYTHGDGYVALGRNRHAKPYGRVEWGMNGLDCDLTRTLREKLDRALAKFGLKATHGLVRGEHPAKSVCTSIRLAEYFYRYVKKPGQPLSVPTFILQGSVDIRAAYLAGLMDSDGAIHNRPPDLLTTIYPGFARQVTAVLSSLGIAGCLSLVHPQPESWQVKYNVKIPALKSEYNRRIAPHSVKGELRQGLTMHGFTVPGTLVRASYAYSQMRAIGFEGSRAVDSNFERYQAESEIDLDIPVTVKGLGSFNSIQTYDIEVEEAHCFYCDGYLTHNSAGMRQFDSEDQLASTAKDNLWQQDDKGNWRIDPERDSLRMANHTHVFHQKPTLQESIEAVRKQYYSGEGAIQWAGEAVARSNRDLVPPEENQAFIAAYVAGEAKQWLLQKDPSLSEFEINDRISRYGLNPCITSDVWIHTGEGPRQVKDLIGKQHSTYVNGELFSTTPEGFFYSGTKPVFKLVTQEGYTLRLTGNHKVLKVTTQTQKSQYAEWIPADALNPGDRILLHNHRGLQPWDGEGSVEAGWLLGNLVGDGSIAKTQWNDNALLRYWGDSQHEMSEHAITLLEKAVAYERRTDAAHYHVQLRHLGITSAGLAKLAASFGIVQGKNGLRKRLNVQALTFTVAFSGVALMPMLRCRVTRARALAYDLLRAILRI
;
A
#
# COMPACT_ATOMS: atom_id res chain seq x y z
N MET A 1 -6.40 -51.63 5.43
CA MET A 1 -5.16 -51.64 6.23
C MET A 1 -4.07 -50.98 5.40
N VAL A 2 -3.79 -49.71 5.68
CA VAL A 2 -2.66 -48.99 5.06
C VAL A 2 -1.54 -49.01 6.09
N GLN A 3 -0.35 -49.45 5.66
CA GLN A 3 0.88 -49.32 6.44
C GLN A 3 1.75 -48.20 5.84
N ASP A 4 2.12 -47.30 6.74
CA ASP A 4 2.92 -46.09 6.60
C ASP A 4 4.33 -46.31 6.05
N LEU A 5 4.83 -45.37 5.24
CA LEU A 5 6.26 -45.12 5.07
C LEU A 5 6.53 -43.61 5.06
N GLN A 6 7.37 -43.17 6.01
CA GLN A 6 7.63 -41.80 6.46
C GLN A 6 8.31 -40.90 5.40
N ARG A 7 7.79 -39.67 5.24
CA ARG A 7 8.49 -38.55 4.60
C ARG A 7 9.43 -37.89 5.62
N LEU A 8 10.68 -37.67 5.24
CA LEU A 8 11.58 -36.75 5.95
C LEU A 8 11.14 -35.31 5.65
N GLN A 9 10.27 -34.76 6.49
CA GLN A 9 9.96 -33.34 6.48
C GLN A 9 11.12 -32.55 7.10
N PRO A 10 11.56 -31.41 6.52
CA PRO A 10 12.27 -30.42 7.32
C PRO A 10 11.34 -30.01 8.46
N ALA A 11 11.88 -29.78 9.66
CA ALA A 11 11.07 -29.43 10.82
C ALA A 11 10.28 -28.14 10.53
N SER A 12 8.99 -28.30 10.23
CA SER A 12 8.04 -27.20 10.02
C SER A 12 7.34 -26.93 11.34
N ASP A 13 7.35 -25.66 11.79
CA ASP A 13 6.56 -25.22 12.95
C ASP A 13 5.04 -25.20 12.66
N PHE A 14 4.64 -25.45 11.40
CA PHE A 14 3.25 -25.48 10.96
C PHE A 14 2.71 -26.93 10.92
N PRO A 15 1.43 -27.15 11.32
CA PRO A 15 0.81 -28.47 11.37
C PRO A 15 0.62 -29.06 9.98
N GLU A 16 0.79 -30.38 9.87
CA GLU A 16 0.66 -31.12 8.59
C GLU A 16 -0.71 -30.95 7.91
N SER A 17 -1.75 -30.59 8.68
CA SER A 17 -3.10 -30.31 8.17
C SER A 17 -3.23 -28.99 7.40
N ALA A 18 -2.22 -28.12 7.43
CA ALA A 18 -2.22 -26.81 6.76
C ALA A 18 -1.00 -26.67 5.82
N PRO A 19 -0.94 -27.47 4.74
CA PRO A 19 0.26 -27.59 3.91
C PRO A 19 0.64 -26.30 3.17
N SER A 20 -0.29 -25.36 3.00
CA SER A 20 -0.03 -24.04 2.40
C SER A 20 0.40 -22.97 3.41
N ALA A 21 0.39 -23.23 4.71
CA ALA A 21 0.64 -22.20 5.73
C ALA A 21 2.10 -21.71 5.74
N TYR A 22 3.06 -22.62 5.56
CA TYR A 22 4.49 -22.31 5.49
C TYR A 22 4.81 -21.32 4.34
N PRO A 23 4.45 -21.59 3.07
CA PRO A 23 4.70 -20.63 1.99
C PRO A 23 3.91 -19.31 2.17
N VAL A 24 2.64 -19.40 2.57
CA VAL A 24 1.77 -18.22 2.79
C VAL A 24 2.31 -17.27 3.85
N PHE A 25 2.92 -17.81 4.90
CA PHE A 25 3.56 -17.02 5.93
C PHE A 25 4.74 -16.22 5.37
N TYR A 26 5.69 -16.88 4.71
CA TYR A 26 6.88 -16.22 4.20
C TYR A 26 6.57 -15.20 3.10
N ARG A 27 5.49 -15.36 2.32
CA ARG A 27 4.96 -14.33 1.40
C ARG A 27 4.58 -13.01 2.03
N THR A 28 3.68 -13.15 3.00
CA THR A 28 2.62 -12.16 3.24
C THR A 28 2.89 -11.45 4.54
N TYR A 29 3.55 -12.15 5.47
CA TYR A 29 3.65 -11.76 6.87
C TYR A 29 5.10 -11.70 7.34
N SER A 30 6.00 -12.48 6.73
CA SER A 30 7.44 -12.41 6.98
C SER A 30 8.09 -11.23 6.25
N ARG A 31 8.67 -10.29 7.02
CA ARG A 31 9.39 -9.13 6.47
C ARG A 31 10.87 -9.43 6.28
N ARG A 32 11.54 -8.61 5.47
CA ARG A 32 13.01 -8.65 5.33
C ARG A 32 13.68 -7.99 6.53
N ILE A 33 14.70 -8.66 7.08
CA ILE A 33 15.64 -8.12 8.06
C ILE A 33 16.98 -7.94 7.31
N GLY A 34 17.29 -6.70 6.89
CA GLY A 34 18.46 -6.44 6.05
C GLY A 34 18.33 -6.97 4.61
N ASP A 35 19.46 -7.25 3.95
CA ASP A 35 19.52 -7.56 2.52
C ASP A 35 19.27 -9.04 2.15
N GLN A 36 19.36 -9.99 3.09
CA GLN A 36 19.25 -11.43 2.79
C GLN A 36 18.36 -12.27 3.72
N ASP A 37 18.02 -11.81 4.93
CA ASP A 37 17.24 -12.61 5.89
C ASP A 37 15.75 -12.19 5.95
N ARG A 38 14.88 -13.16 6.25
CA ARG A 38 13.45 -12.98 6.45
C ARG A 38 13.02 -13.46 7.84
N GLU A 39 11.98 -12.84 8.39
CA GLU A 39 11.45 -13.21 9.70
C GLU A 39 10.90 -14.65 9.72
N THR A 40 11.28 -15.46 10.69
CA THR A 40 10.69 -16.78 10.94
C THR A 40 9.29 -16.66 11.53
N TRP A 41 8.52 -17.76 11.51
CA TRP A 41 7.18 -17.77 12.13
C TRP A 41 7.23 -17.39 13.59
N GLN A 42 8.25 -17.89 14.29
CA GLN A 42 8.51 -17.56 15.68
C GLN A 42 8.79 -16.06 15.85
N GLN A 43 9.62 -15.45 15.01
CA GLN A 43 9.92 -14.01 15.07
C GLN A 43 8.70 -13.15 14.76
N VAL A 44 7.85 -13.52 13.79
CA VAL A 44 6.60 -12.78 13.51
C VAL A 44 5.60 -12.95 14.66
N CYS A 45 5.49 -14.15 15.22
CA CYS A 45 4.71 -14.37 16.44
C CYS A 45 5.25 -13.53 17.60
N GLU A 46 6.56 -13.48 17.77
CA GLU A 46 7.22 -12.72 18.83
C GLU A 46 7.01 -11.22 18.66
N ARG A 47 7.28 -10.62 17.49
CA ARG A 47 7.05 -9.19 17.31
C ARG A 47 5.57 -8.83 17.33
N THR A 48 4.70 -9.66 16.73
CA THR A 48 3.27 -9.36 16.65
C THR A 48 2.63 -9.50 18.03
N ILE A 49 2.92 -10.57 18.77
CA ILE A 49 2.43 -10.74 20.13
C ILE A 49 3.14 -9.81 21.10
N ALA A 50 4.43 -9.49 20.96
CA ALA A 50 5.07 -8.49 21.82
C ALA A 50 4.36 -7.13 21.69
N ASP A 51 4.09 -6.69 20.46
CA ASP A 51 3.44 -5.41 20.21
C ASP A 51 1.95 -5.45 20.57
N ILE A 52 1.23 -6.56 20.33
CA ILE A 52 -0.16 -6.76 20.77
C ILE A 52 -0.26 -6.89 22.30
N SER A 53 0.67 -7.58 22.95
CA SER A 53 0.74 -7.70 24.40
C SER A 53 1.08 -6.37 25.04
N GLN A 54 1.97 -5.58 24.43
CA GLN A 54 2.27 -4.23 24.85
C GLN A 54 1.06 -3.30 24.68
N LEU A 55 0.35 -3.40 23.55
CA LEU A 55 -0.82 -2.57 23.24
C LEU A 55 -2.05 -2.95 24.09
N GLY A 56 -2.31 -4.25 24.21
CA GLY A 56 -3.41 -4.85 24.96
C GLY A 56 -3.14 -4.99 26.46
N GLN A 57 -1.89 -4.72 26.90
CA GLN A 57 -1.42 -4.88 28.28
C GLN A 57 -1.71 -6.24 28.87
N LEU A 58 -1.44 -7.27 28.07
CA LEU A 58 -1.76 -8.63 28.43
C LEU A 58 -0.82 -9.09 29.55
N THR A 59 -1.37 -9.83 30.52
CA THR A 59 -0.58 -10.49 31.56
C THR A 59 0.44 -11.45 30.93
N ALA A 60 1.46 -11.86 31.70
CA ALA A 60 2.41 -12.87 31.22
C ALA A 60 1.70 -14.19 30.87
N GLU A 61 0.63 -14.53 31.61
CA GLU A 61 -0.19 -15.71 31.39
C GLU A 61 -1.02 -15.59 30.10
N GLU A 62 -1.69 -14.45 29.88
CA GLU A 62 -2.42 -14.17 28.64
C GLU A 62 -1.48 -14.07 27.42
N THR A 63 -0.31 -13.45 27.60
CA THR A 63 0.73 -13.36 26.57
C THR A 63 1.26 -14.74 26.22
N ALA A 64 1.56 -15.58 27.23
CA ALA A 64 1.98 -16.96 27.00
C ALA A 64 0.88 -17.78 26.33
N LEU A 65 -0.38 -17.56 26.71
CA LEU A 65 -1.54 -18.19 26.07
C LEU A 65 -1.65 -17.75 24.61
N LEU A 66 -1.61 -16.46 24.29
CA LEU A 66 -1.68 -15.96 22.92
C LEU A 66 -0.47 -16.39 22.09
N GLN A 67 0.73 -16.38 22.65
CA GLN A 67 1.92 -16.94 22.00
C GLN A 67 1.72 -18.41 21.69
N SER A 68 1.15 -19.20 22.63
CA SER A 68 0.86 -20.61 22.38
C SER A 68 -0.22 -20.80 21.30
N MET A 69 -1.30 -20.03 21.34
CA MET A 69 -2.41 -20.11 20.39
C MET A 69 -1.98 -19.68 18.99
N GLN A 70 -1.20 -18.61 18.88
CA GLN A 70 -0.69 -18.12 17.61
C GLN A 70 0.37 -19.06 17.05
N ARG A 71 1.37 -19.49 17.84
CA ARG A 71 2.38 -20.46 17.40
C ARG A 71 1.75 -21.76 16.91
N GLN A 72 0.69 -22.24 17.57
CA GLN A 72 -0.06 -23.44 17.18
C GLN A 72 -1.15 -23.21 16.11
N LEU A 73 -1.24 -21.99 15.56
CA LEU A 73 -2.23 -21.58 14.54
C LEU A 73 -3.70 -21.80 14.95
N LYS A 74 -3.99 -21.78 16.25
CA LYS A 74 -5.35 -21.91 16.77
C LYS A 74 -6.11 -20.58 16.72
N ALA A 75 -5.39 -19.47 16.82
CA ALA A 75 -5.90 -18.11 16.67
C ALA A 75 -4.81 -17.20 16.11
N LEU A 76 -5.13 -16.37 15.12
CA LEU A 76 -4.19 -15.46 14.46
C LEU A 76 -4.69 -14.02 14.55
N ALA A 77 -3.75 -13.08 14.69
CA ALA A 77 -4.04 -11.66 14.45
C ALA A 77 -4.38 -11.43 12.96
N SER A 78 -4.95 -10.26 12.64
CA SER A 78 -5.30 -9.91 11.26
C SER A 78 -4.07 -9.95 10.34
N GLY A 79 -4.28 -10.20 9.05
CA GLY A 79 -3.16 -10.22 8.09
C GLY A 79 -2.34 -8.92 8.08
N ARG A 80 -2.99 -7.77 8.32
CA ARG A 80 -2.28 -6.49 8.52
C ARG A 80 -1.44 -6.50 9.77
N ALA A 81 -2.00 -6.94 10.90
CA ALA A 81 -1.27 -7.00 12.16
C ALA A 81 -0.04 -7.90 12.03
N LEU A 82 -0.17 -9.06 11.38
CA LEU A 82 0.97 -9.94 11.08
C LEU A 82 2.05 -9.26 10.22
N TRP A 83 1.70 -8.29 9.38
CA TRP A 83 2.66 -7.55 8.55
C TRP A 83 3.27 -6.31 9.22
N VAL A 84 2.52 -5.55 10.03
CA VAL A 84 2.97 -4.23 10.53
C VAL A 84 3.23 -4.18 12.04
N MET A 85 2.64 -5.06 12.86
CA MET A 85 2.81 -5.00 14.32
C MET A 85 4.24 -5.38 14.72
N GLY A 86 4.85 -4.58 15.58
CA GLY A 86 6.24 -4.73 16.02
C GLY A 86 7.26 -4.23 14.98
N THR A 87 6.86 -3.31 14.09
CA THR A 87 7.75 -2.67 13.11
C THR A 87 7.85 -1.17 13.36
N ASP A 88 9.00 -0.56 13.04
CA ASP A 88 9.20 0.90 13.18
C ASP A 88 8.13 1.72 12.43
N TRP A 89 7.57 1.15 11.35
CA TRP A 89 6.52 1.79 10.58
C TRP A 89 5.23 2.00 11.38
N ILE A 90 4.77 1.00 12.14
CA ILE A 90 3.54 1.14 12.94
C ILE A 90 3.78 1.93 14.23
N HIS A 91 5.04 1.98 14.70
CA HIS A 91 5.46 2.81 15.83
C HIS A 91 5.48 4.30 15.48
N ASN A 92 5.46 4.67 14.19
CA ASN A 92 5.16 6.03 13.77
C ASN A 92 3.67 6.33 13.98
N PRO A 93 3.31 7.29 14.85
CA PRO A 93 1.91 7.61 15.14
C PRO A 93 1.09 8.04 13.92
N ALA A 94 1.72 8.58 12.88
CA ALA A 94 1.03 8.98 11.65
C ALA A 94 0.52 7.78 10.82
N ASN A 95 0.96 6.56 11.14
CA ASN A 95 0.65 5.33 10.42
C ASN A 95 -0.29 4.39 11.19
N PHE A 96 -0.74 4.76 12.41
CA PHE A 96 -1.47 3.86 13.30
C PHE A 96 -2.74 3.27 12.64
N SER A 97 -3.45 4.07 11.83
CA SER A 97 -4.66 3.61 11.13
C SER A 97 -4.35 2.51 10.12
N GLY A 98 -3.09 2.43 9.68
CA GLY A 98 -2.56 1.34 8.89
C GLY A 98 -2.46 0.01 9.60
N ALA A 99 -2.67 -0.11 10.93
CA ALA A 99 -2.85 -1.41 11.59
C ALA A 99 -4.24 -2.01 11.33
N TYR A 100 -5.22 -1.22 10.89
CA TYR A 100 -6.58 -1.66 10.65
C TYR A 100 -6.76 -2.06 9.17
N ASN A 101 -7.30 -3.26 8.95
CA ASN A 101 -7.57 -3.78 7.60
C ASN A 101 -8.69 -3.03 6.89
N CYS A 102 -9.74 -2.70 7.64
CA CYS A 102 -10.94 -2.07 7.15
C CYS A 102 -11.40 -1.01 8.14
N THR A 103 -12.08 0.01 7.64
CA THR A 103 -12.69 1.09 8.40
C THR A 103 -14.06 1.39 7.81
N SER A 104 -14.94 1.99 8.59
CA SER A 104 -16.20 2.56 8.09
C SER A 104 -16.43 3.90 8.78
N THR A 105 -16.90 4.89 8.04
CA THR A 105 -17.24 6.20 8.60
C THR A 105 -18.58 6.69 8.07
N ASN A 106 -19.26 7.47 8.90
CA ASN A 106 -20.47 8.17 8.49
C ASN A 106 -20.07 9.39 7.67
N VAL A 107 -20.70 9.59 6.52
CA VAL A 107 -20.40 10.73 5.64
C VAL A 107 -21.30 11.90 6.03
N SER A 108 -20.83 12.68 7.00
CA SER A 108 -21.55 13.86 7.53
C SER A 108 -20.89 15.19 7.19
N ASP A 109 -19.62 15.20 6.78
CA ASP A 109 -18.88 16.41 6.40
C ASP A 109 -17.82 16.11 5.31
N TRP A 110 -17.18 17.16 4.78
CA TRP A 110 -16.10 17.01 3.78
C TRP A 110 -14.84 16.34 4.33
N ARG A 111 -14.64 16.36 5.65
CA ARG A 111 -13.50 15.69 6.28
C ARG A 111 -13.66 14.17 6.19
N ALA A 112 -14.88 13.65 6.21
CA ALA A 112 -15.13 12.23 5.97
C ALA A 112 -14.57 11.76 4.61
N PHE A 113 -14.73 12.57 3.55
CA PHE A 113 -14.18 12.27 2.22
C PHE A 113 -12.65 12.30 2.21
N GLY A 114 -12.04 13.32 2.83
CA GLY A 114 -10.59 13.40 2.97
C GLY A 114 -10.02 12.23 3.79
N LEU A 115 -10.67 11.89 4.91
CA LEU A 115 -10.30 10.75 5.76
C LEU A 115 -10.36 9.42 4.99
N MET A 116 -11.39 9.21 4.17
CA MET A 116 -11.48 7.98 3.36
C MET A 116 -10.38 7.89 2.30
N MET A 117 -10.01 9.00 1.67
CA MET A 117 -8.87 9.04 0.76
C MET A 117 -7.56 8.72 1.51
N ASP A 118 -7.38 9.31 2.69
CA ASP A 118 -6.20 9.12 3.53
C ASP A 118 -6.03 7.66 3.99
N LEU A 119 -7.11 7.06 4.50
CA LEU A 119 -7.14 5.67 4.93
C LEU A 119 -6.91 4.70 3.76
N ALA A 120 -7.47 4.99 2.57
CA ALA A 120 -7.22 4.22 1.36
C ALA A 120 -5.75 4.28 0.92
N MET A 121 -5.08 5.44 1.06
CA MET A 121 -3.64 5.58 0.75
C MET A 121 -2.75 4.78 1.71
N MET A 122 -3.20 4.50 2.94
CA MET A 122 -2.56 3.57 3.88
C MET A 122 -2.93 2.08 3.63
N GLY A 123 -3.61 1.80 2.52
CA GLY A 123 -4.06 0.46 2.16
C GLY A 123 -5.17 -0.08 3.07
N CYS A 124 -5.89 0.77 3.80
CA CYS A 124 -7.08 0.36 4.55
C CYS A 124 -8.30 0.33 3.60
N GLY A 125 -9.11 -0.73 3.66
CA GLY A 125 -10.38 -0.76 2.95
C GLY A 125 -11.37 0.21 3.59
N THR A 126 -11.85 1.21 2.85
CA THR A 126 -12.74 2.25 3.39
C THR A 126 -14.20 1.98 3.07
N GLY A 127 -15.00 1.75 4.10
CA GLY A 127 -16.46 1.77 4.06
C GLY A 127 -16.98 3.19 4.29
N ALA A 128 -18.08 3.51 3.65
CA ALA A 128 -18.81 4.76 3.82
C ALA A 128 -20.26 4.43 4.12
N VAL A 129 -20.83 5.06 5.15
CA VAL A 129 -22.26 5.00 5.44
C VAL A 129 -22.92 6.22 4.83
N LEU A 130 -23.67 5.99 3.75
CA LEU A 130 -24.26 7.04 2.90
C LEU A 130 -25.78 7.22 3.13
N GLU A 131 -26.27 6.81 4.30
CA GLU A 131 -27.70 6.95 4.63
C GLU A 131 -28.14 8.43 4.67
N PRO A 132 -29.40 8.74 4.29
CA PRO A 132 -29.94 10.11 4.26
C PRO A 132 -29.72 10.92 5.55
N LYS A 133 -29.79 10.26 6.71
CA LYS A 133 -29.59 10.89 8.02
C LYS A 133 -28.16 11.44 8.23
N TYR A 134 -27.17 10.94 7.49
CA TYR A 134 -25.79 11.41 7.51
C TYR A 134 -25.50 12.38 6.37
N ILE A 135 -25.78 12.00 5.13
CA ILE A 135 -25.50 12.86 3.97
C ILE A 135 -26.33 14.14 3.97
N GLY A 136 -27.52 14.13 4.60
CA GLY A 136 -28.33 15.34 4.82
C GLY A 136 -27.69 16.37 5.75
N GLN A 137 -26.56 16.05 6.41
CA GLN A 137 -25.77 16.99 7.20
C GLN A 137 -24.72 17.74 6.35
N LEU A 138 -24.43 17.27 5.14
CA LEU A 138 -23.51 17.94 4.23
C LEU A 138 -24.06 19.33 3.83
N PRO A 139 -23.22 20.36 3.69
CA PRO A 139 -23.69 21.65 3.25
C PRO A 139 -24.22 21.57 1.81
N PRO A 140 -25.23 22.38 1.44
CA PRO A 140 -25.65 22.48 0.05
C PRO A 140 -24.51 23.01 -0.81
N ILE A 141 -24.42 22.55 -2.05
CA ILE A 141 -23.47 23.07 -3.02
C ILE A 141 -23.94 24.46 -3.45
N ARG A 142 -23.05 25.45 -3.39
CA ARG A 142 -23.37 26.87 -3.63
C ARG A 142 -22.62 27.43 -4.81
N ASN A 143 -21.36 27.04 -4.97
CA ASN A 143 -20.42 27.70 -5.86
C ASN A 143 -20.18 26.83 -7.09
N PRO A 144 -20.49 27.33 -8.30
CA PRO A 144 -19.98 26.71 -9.52
C PRO A 144 -18.45 26.79 -9.50
N LEU A 145 -17.78 25.66 -9.75
CA LEU A 145 -16.33 25.58 -9.82
C LEU A 145 -15.87 25.51 -11.29
N HIS A 146 -14.85 26.29 -11.63
CA HIS A 146 -14.15 26.20 -12.91
C HIS A 146 -12.69 25.82 -12.67
N VAL A 147 -12.36 24.54 -12.87
CA VAL A 147 -11.02 24.01 -12.59
C VAL A 147 -10.13 24.06 -13.84
N ARG A 148 -8.88 24.48 -13.67
CA ARG A 148 -7.80 24.38 -14.67
C ARG A 148 -6.57 23.75 -14.03
N LEU A 149 -5.90 22.85 -14.75
CA LEU A 149 -4.65 22.25 -14.31
C LEU A 149 -3.45 23.07 -14.82
N GLU A 150 -2.45 23.27 -13.96
CA GLU A 150 -1.15 23.85 -14.29
C GLU A 150 -0.03 22.95 -13.73
N GLY A 151 1.19 23.11 -14.24
CA GLY A 151 2.35 22.36 -13.75
C GLY A 151 2.37 20.87 -14.13
N ALA A 152 3.41 20.44 -14.84
CA ALA A 152 3.56 19.01 -15.14
C ALA A 152 4.11 18.28 -13.91
N ILE A 153 3.56 17.10 -13.62
CA ILE A 153 4.05 16.22 -12.54
C ILE A 153 5.57 16.01 -12.69
N GLY A 154 6.30 16.16 -11.58
CA GLY A 154 7.74 15.99 -11.53
C GLY A 154 8.55 17.15 -12.10
N THR A 155 7.94 18.32 -12.34
CA THR A 155 8.66 19.53 -12.79
C THR A 155 9.53 20.11 -11.67
N THR A 156 9.06 20.09 -10.42
CA THR A 156 9.83 20.58 -9.28
C THR A 156 10.91 19.56 -8.86
N LEU A 157 12.13 20.06 -8.63
CA LEU A 157 13.26 19.26 -8.17
C LEU A 157 12.98 18.63 -6.80
N VAL A 158 13.50 17.42 -6.53
CA VAL A 158 13.15 16.62 -5.34
C VAL A 158 13.31 17.40 -4.04
N GLU A 159 14.39 18.17 -3.92
CA GLU A 159 14.72 19.03 -2.78
C GLU A 159 13.82 20.27 -2.62
N GLU A 160 13.09 20.66 -3.67
CA GLU A 160 12.20 21.82 -3.70
C GLU A 160 10.71 21.46 -3.63
N ARG A 161 10.37 20.17 -3.72
CA ARG A 161 8.98 19.70 -3.65
C ARG A 161 8.40 19.97 -2.27
N ARG A 162 7.25 20.63 -2.23
CA ARG A 162 6.46 20.78 -1.00
C ARG A 162 5.83 19.44 -0.64
N GLU A 163 5.87 19.03 0.63
CA GLU A 163 5.13 17.83 1.07
C GLU A 163 3.64 18.12 1.28
N GLU A 164 3.27 19.34 1.67
CA GLU A 164 1.89 19.75 1.95
C GLU A 164 1.33 20.63 0.85
N THR A 165 0.01 20.55 0.64
CA THR A 165 -0.68 21.38 -0.37
C THR A 165 -0.82 22.82 0.11
N GLU A 166 -0.35 23.76 -0.70
CA GLU A 166 -0.50 25.19 -0.50
C GLU A 166 -1.77 25.70 -1.18
N ILE A 167 -2.51 26.58 -0.49
CA ILE A 167 -3.79 27.12 -0.95
C ILE A 167 -3.70 28.65 -0.91
N LEU A 168 -3.76 29.28 -2.08
CA LEU A 168 -3.80 30.74 -2.22
C LEU A 168 -5.19 31.14 -2.69
N VAL A 169 -5.82 32.08 -1.98
CA VAL A 169 -7.17 32.57 -2.31
C VAL A 169 -7.11 34.08 -2.53
N ASP A 170 -7.44 34.52 -3.74
CA ASP A 170 -7.55 35.91 -4.14
C ASP A 170 -8.92 36.16 -4.79
N GLY A 171 -9.83 36.82 -4.07
CA GLY A 171 -11.22 36.96 -4.51
C GLY A 171 -11.89 35.61 -4.78
N ASN A 172 -12.42 35.43 -5.99
CA ASN A 172 -12.99 34.16 -6.47
C ASN A 172 -11.97 33.29 -7.23
N HIS A 173 -10.67 33.59 -7.11
CA HIS A 173 -9.60 32.82 -7.74
C HIS A 173 -8.82 32.06 -6.66
N VAL A 174 -8.69 30.74 -6.84
CA VAL A 174 -8.03 29.85 -5.87
C VAL A 174 -6.93 29.09 -6.58
N ARG A 175 -5.70 29.14 -6.07
CA ARG A 175 -4.59 28.30 -6.53
C ARG A 175 -4.31 27.21 -5.50
N LEU A 176 -4.31 25.96 -5.93
CA LEU A 176 -3.96 24.77 -5.15
C LEU A 176 -2.63 24.22 -5.68
N THR A 177 -1.52 24.45 -4.97
CA THR A 177 -0.23 23.82 -5.30
C THR A 177 -0.12 22.51 -4.55
N VAL A 178 -0.26 21.38 -5.25
CA VAL A 178 -0.46 20.06 -4.63
C VAL A 178 0.85 19.50 -4.10
N GLY A 179 0.90 19.23 -2.79
CA GLY A 179 2.08 18.70 -2.13
C GLY A 179 2.35 17.22 -2.44
N ASP A 180 3.63 16.85 -2.46
CA ASP A 180 4.17 15.52 -2.72
C ASP A 180 4.10 14.57 -1.52
N SER A 181 2.92 14.47 -0.92
CA SER A 181 2.65 13.50 0.15
C SER A 181 1.20 13.05 0.13
N ARG A 182 0.93 11.93 0.82
CA ARG A 182 -0.43 11.47 1.12
C ARG A 182 -1.30 12.61 1.65
N ARG A 183 -0.78 13.40 2.60
CA ARG A 183 -1.51 14.53 3.21
C ARG A 183 -1.74 15.65 2.21
N GLY A 184 -0.76 15.96 1.37
CA GLY A 184 -0.90 16.91 0.27
C GLY A 184 -2.06 16.55 -0.66
N TRP A 185 -2.12 15.29 -1.10
CA TRP A 185 -3.17 14.81 -2.00
C TRP A 185 -4.55 14.89 -1.34
N VAL A 186 -4.68 14.35 -0.12
CA VAL A 186 -5.91 14.41 0.67
C VAL A 186 -6.37 15.85 0.86
N LYS A 187 -5.45 16.76 1.21
CA LYS A 187 -5.75 18.17 1.43
C LYS A 187 -6.23 18.84 0.15
N SER A 188 -5.61 18.57 -0.99
CA SER A 188 -6.02 19.14 -2.28
C SER A 188 -7.44 18.68 -2.69
N TYR A 189 -7.74 17.39 -2.52
CA TYR A 189 -9.04 16.80 -2.82
C TYR A 189 -10.13 17.36 -1.88
N GLN A 190 -9.90 17.33 -0.57
CA GLN A 190 -10.85 17.88 0.41
C GLN A 190 -11.10 19.38 0.17
N THR A 191 -10.07 20.15 -0.15
CA THR A 191 -10.20 21.59 -0.41
C THR A 191 -11.11 21.85 -1.61
N LEU A 192 -11.01 21.06 -2.69
CA LEU A 192 -11.92 21.19 -3.84
C LEU A 192 -13.39 21.01 -3.42
N LEU A 193 -13.69 20.01 -2.58
CA LEU A 193 -15.05 19.79 -2.08
C LEU A 193 -15.54 20.94 -1.19
N GLU A 194 -14.67 21.46 -0.32
CA GLU A 194 -14.97 22.59 0.56
C GLU A 194 -15.28 23.87 -0.26
N LEU A 195 -14.53 24.14 -1.33
CA LEU A 195 -14.76 25.29 -2.21
C LEU A 195 -16.16 25.29 -2.82
N ALA A 196 -16.71 24.12 -3.17
CA ALA A 196 -18.05 24.01 -3.77
C ALA A 196 -19.19 24.45 -2.84
N SER A 197 -18.97 24.43 -1.53
CA SER A 197 -19.99 24.71 -0.51
C SER A 197 -19.68 25.89 0.41
N SER A 198 -18.49 26.51 0.24
CA SER A 198 -18.04 27.62 1.06
C SER A 198 -18.93 28.85 0.91
N ASP A 199 -19.27 29.47 2.03
CA ASP A 199 -20.02 30.74 2.12
C ASP A 199 -19.16 31.98 1.82
N ARG A 200 -17.85 31.80 1.67
CA ARG A 200 -16.89 32.88 1.37
C ARG A 200 -17.06 33.45 -0.04
N PHE A 201 -17.57 32.65 -0.97
CA PHE A 201 -17.70 33.02 -2.38
C PHE A 201 -19.15 33.37 -2.69
N THR A 202 -19.34 34.32 -3.60
CA THR A 202 -20.66 34.84 -4.00
C THR A 202 -20.97 34.61 -5.48
N ASP A 203 -20.00 34.06 -6.22
CA ASP A 203 -20.08 33.78 -7.65
C ASP A 203 -19.18 32.55 -7.96
N THR A 204 -19.06 32.22 -9.25
CA THR A 204 -18.19 31.17 -9.79
C THR A 204 -16.77 31.29 -9.24
N VAL A 205 -16.20 30.17 -8.80
CA VAL A 205 -14.83 30.08 -8.28
C VAL A 205 -13.92 29.48 -9.35
N ASP A 206 -12.96 30.26 -9.82
CA ASP A 206 -11.89 29.78 -10.70
C ASP A 206 -10.80 29.11 -9.85
N VAL A 207 -10.57 27.82 -10.08
CA VAL A 207 -9.59 27.02 -9.32
C VAL A 207 -8.47 26.58 -10.25
N VAL A 208 -7.24 26.98 -9.94
CA VAL A 208 -6.03 26.49 -10.61
C VAL A 208 -5.39 25.42 -9.73
N VAL A 209 -5.20 24.22 -10.26
CA VAL A 209 -4.54 23.11 -9.56
C VAL A 209 -3.16 22.89 -10.18
N ASP A 210 -2.12 23.19 -9.41
CA ASP A 210 -0.72 23.06 -9.81
C ASP A 210 -0.14 21.73 -9.30
N LEU A 211 0.25 20.84 -10.21
CA LEU A 211 0.76 19.50 -9.89
C LEU A 211 2.29 19.39 -9.98
N SER A 212 3.01 20.52 -10.11
CA SER A 212 4.47 20.53 -10.34
C SER A 212 5.29 19.80 -9.27
N ASP A 213 4.83 19.90 -8.01
CA ASP A 213 5.53 19.32 -6.85
C ASP A 213 5.30 17.81 -6.72
N VAL A 214 4.23 17.25 -7.29
CA VAL A 214 3.92 15.82 -7.19
C VAL A 214 5.00 14.99 -7.87
N ARG A 215 5.56 14.01 -7.16
CA ARG A 215 6.62 13.14 -7.71
C ARG A 215 6.15 12.34 -8.92
N PRO A 216 7.01 12.10 -9.91
CA PRO A 216 6.65 11.31 -11.08
C PRO A 216 6.41 9.84 -10.74
N ALA A 217 5.72 9.14 -11.65
CA ALA A 217 5.50 7.72 -11.54
C ALA A 217 6.85 6.97 -11.49
N GLY A 218 7.01 6.04 -10.55
CA GLY A 218 8.22 5.24 -10.39
C GLY A 218 9.13 5.58 -9.20
N GLU A 219 8.88 6.70 -8.51
CA GLU A 219 9.73 7.13 -7.40
C GLU A 219 9.35 6.45 -6.07
N LYS A 220 10.32 5.84 -5.35
CA LYS A 220 10.08 5.06 -4.12
C LYS A 220 9.31 5.86 -3.04
N LEU A 221 8.30 5.23 -2.44
CA LEU A 221 7.55 5.79 -1.32
C LEU A 221 8.35 5.65 -0.03
N LYS A 222 8.41 6.72 0.76
CA LYS A 222 9.04 6.75 2.08
C LYS A 222 8.13 6.04 3.10
N GLY A 223 8.02 4.71 3.03
CA GLY A 223 7.29 3.90 4.01
C GLY A 223 6.51 2.72 3.41
N PHE A 224 5.22 2.93 3.13
CA PHE A 224 4.27 1.89 2.70
C PHE A 224 4.03 1.98 1.19
N GLY A 225 3.89 0.85 0.49
CA GLY A 225 3.36 0.82 -0.88
C GLY A 225 4.36 0.93 -2.05
N GLY A 226 5.65 0.66 -1.87
CA GLY A 226 6.60 0.54 -3.00
C GLY A 226 7.04 1.88 -3.63
N VAL A 227 6.46 2.33 -4.75
CA VAL A 227 6.77 3.57 -5.51
C VAL A 227 5.49 4.37 -5.78
N ALA A 228 5.60 5.60 -6.26
CA ALA A 228 4.45 6.44 -6.56
C ALA A 228 3.92 6.26 -7.99
N ASN A 229 2.62 6.53 -8.20
CA ASN A 229 2.01 6.58 -9.52
C ASN A 229 0.83 7.58 -9.61
N PRO A 230 1.08 8.87 -9.90
CA PRO A 230 0.06 9.93 -9.86
C PRO A 230 -0.82 10.05 -11.12
N ILE A 231 -0.84 9.07 -12.03
CA ILE A 231 -1.38 9.26 -13.38
C ILE A 231 -2.88 9.62 -13.44
N LYS A 232 -3.67 9.20 -12.46
CA LYS A 232 -5.12 9.51 -12.37
C LYS A 232 -5.42 10.77 -11.55
N LEU A 233 -4.41 11.38 -10.91
CA LEU A 233 -4.57 12.58 -10.08
C LEU A 233 -4.96 13.81 -10.91
N THR A 234 -4.41 13.94 -12.13
CA THR A 234 -4.77 15.01 -13.08
C THR A 234 -6.26 15.05 -13.36
N GLY A 235 -6.87 13.91 -13.72
CA GLY A 235 -8.29 13.84 -14.06
C GLY A 235 -9.26 13.86 -12.86
N LEU A 236 -8.76 13.70 -11.62
CA LEU A 236 -9.60 13.70 -10.42
C LEU A 236 -10.39 15.00 -10.27
N TYR A 237 -9.71 16.15 -10.37
CA TYR A 237 -10.30 17.46 -10.09
C TYR A 237 -11.40 17.83 -11.07
N GLU A 238 -11.24 17.50 -12.35
CA GLU A 238 -12.26 17.73 -13.38
C GLU A 238 -13.53 16.91 -13.12
N ARG A 239 -13.39 15.61 -12.83
CA ARG A 239 -14.54 14.72 -12.59
C ARG A 239 -15.30 15.08 -11.32
N CYS A 240 -14.58 15.37 -10.22
CA CYS A 240 -15.20 15.87 -9.00
C CYS A 240 -15.95 17.19 -9.24
N THR A 241 -15.38 18.11 -10.01
CA THR A 241 -16.01 19.39 -10.35
C THR A 241 -17.30 19.20 -11.14
N GLN A 242 -17.33 18.27 -12.10
CA GLN A 242 -18.55 17.96 -12.86
C GLN A 242 -19.67 17.44 -11.95
N ILE A 243 -19.36 16.55 -11.00
CA ILE A 243 -20.33 16.03 -10.03
C ILE A 243 -20.87 17.17 -9.15
N LEU A 244 -19.98 17.99 -8.60
CA LEU A 244 -20.34 19.09 -7.71
C LEU A 244 -21.20 20.14 -8.44
N ASN A 245 -20.82 20.54 -9.65
CA ASN A 245 -21.54 21.56 -10.42
C ASN A 245 -22.98 21.14 -10.78
N ARG A 246 -23.24 19.84 -10.96
CA ARG A 246 -24.60 19.30 -11.18
C ARG A 246 -25.52 19.41 -9.95
N ALA A 247 -24.94 19.68 -8.77
CA ALA A 247 -25.66 19.79 -7.51
C ALA A 247 -25.78 21.23 -6.98
N VAL A 248 -25.31 22.25 -7.72
CA VAL A 248 -25.42 23.66 -7.32
C VAL A 248 -26.88 24.02 -6.98
N GLY A 249 -27.06 24.59 -5.79
CA GLY A 249 -28.37 24.96 -5.23
C GLY A 249 -29.03 23.89 -4.35
N ARG A 250 -28.44 22.69 -4.22
CA ARG A 250 -28.98 21.60 -3.37
C ARG A 250 -27.88 20.84 -2.64
N GLN A 251 -28.27 19.96 -1.72
CA GLN A 251 -27.37 18.98 -1.12
C GLN A 251 -27.10 17.83 -2.10
N LEU A 252 -25.95 17.17 -1.92
CA LEU A 252 -25.61 15.95 -2.65
C LEU A 252 -26.53 14.81 -2.24
N ASN A 253 -26.86 13.93 -3.20
CA ASN A 253 -27.52 12.66 -2.89
C ASN A 253 -26.50 11.56 -2.59
N SER A 254 -26.97 10.37 -2.18
CA SER A 254 -26.12 9.23 -1.80
C SER A 254 -25.24 8.74 -2.96
N VAL A 255 -25.75 8.78 -4.20
CA VAL A 255 -25.00 8.39 -5.41
C VAL A 255 -23.88 9.38 -5.70
N GLU A 256 -24.14 10.68 -5.64
CA GLU A 256 -23.12 11.71 -5.86
C GLU A 256 -22.04 11.67 -4.77
N CYS A 257 -22.43 11.40 -3.51
CA CYS A 257 -21.47 11.15 -2.45
C CYS A 257 -20.62 9.90 -2.75
N CYS A 258 -21.25 8.81 -3.22
CA CYS A 258 -20.52 7.59 -3.61
C CYS A 258 -19.51 7.88 -4.74
N LEU A 259 -19.94 8.57 -5.80
CA LEU A 259 -19.10 8.93 -6.93
C LEU A 259 -17.88 9.74 -6.49
N LEU A 260 -18.04 10.75 -5.62
CA LEU A 260 -16.88 11.52 -5.12
C LEU A 260 -15.88 10.64 -4.37
N ILE A 261 -16.36 9.72 -3.52
CA ILE A 261 -15.50 8.80 -2.77
C ILE A 261 -14.81 7.82 -3.73
N ASP A 262 -15.52 7.32 -4.73
CA ASP A 262 -14.99 6.36 -5.69
C ASP A 262 -14.01 7.00 -6.68
N GLU A 263 -14.18 8.29 -7.00
CA GLU A 263 -13.20 9.07 -7.76
C GLU A 263 -11.88 9.21 -6.99
N ALA A 264 -11.96 9.55 -5.70
CA ALA A 264 -10.78 9.58 -4.83
C ALA A 264 -10.15 8.19 -4.70
N ALA A 265 -10.97 7.13 -4.56
CA ALA A 265 -10.49 5.76 -4.47
C ALA A 265 -9.81 5.32 -5.76
N ALA A 266 -10.36 5.60 -6.95
CA ALA A 266 -9.76 5.32 -8.25
C ALA A 266 -8.43 6.05 -8.43
N CYS A 267 -8.34 7.31 -7.97
CA CYS A 267 -7.10 8.07 -7.94
C CYS A 267 -6.04 7.44 -7.02
N VAL A 268 -6.41 7.01 -5.81
CA VAL A 268 -5.51 6.36 -4.85
C VAL A 268 -5.09 4.97 -5.30
N VAL A 269 -5.98 4.26 -5.98
CA VAL A 269 -5.75 2.95 -6.59
C VAL A 269 -4.72 3.00 -7.70
N ALA A 270 -4.70 4.10 -8.46
CA ALA A 270 -3.59 4.40 -9.34
C ALA A 270 -2.36 4.91 -8.55
N GLY A 271 -2.57 5.74 -7.51
CA GLY A 271 -1.56 6.38 -6.66
C GLY A 271 -0.66 5.47 -5.82
N ASN A 272 -1.12 4.27 -5.48
CA ASN A 272 -0.36 3.23 -4.75
C ASN A 272 0.12 2.16 -5.74
N ILE A 273 1.40 1.74 -5.69
CA ILE A 273 1.84 0.56 -6.46
C ILE A 273 0.91 -0.60 -6.17
N ARG A 274 0.30 -1.08 -7.24
CA ARG A 274 -0.39 -2.37 -7.27
C ARG A 274 0.58 -3.48 -7.66
N ARG A 275 0.08 -4.70 -7.72
CA ARG A 275 0.79 -5.79 -8.36
C ARG A 275 0.85 -5.55 -9.86
N CYS A 276 2.03 -5.54 -10.47
CA CYS A 276 2.14 -5.10 -11.87
C CYS A 276 3.06 -6.01 -12.69
N LEU A 277 2.89 -5.95 -14.02
CA LEU A 277 3.70 -6.63 -15.03
C LEU A 277 4.58 -5.59 -15.75
N PRO A 278 5.78 -5.94 -16.24
CA PRO A 278 6.63 -5.02 -16.98
C PRO A 278 5.99 -4.64 -18.32
N GLU A 279 6.31 -3.45 -18.85
CA GLU A 279 5.74 -2.89 -20.07
C GLU A 279 5.86 -3.80 -21.30
N ASP A 280 6.87 -4.67 -21.32
CA ASP A 280 7.18 -5.60 -22.40
C ASP A 280 6.61 -7.00 -22.18
N ALA A 281 5.85 -7.24 -21.10
CA ALA A 281 5.13 -8.48 -20.86
C ALA A 281 4.06 -8.71 -21.93
N LEU A 282 4.04 -9.91 -22.52
CA LEU A 282 3.17 -10.22 -23.65
C LEU A 282 1.88 -10.88 -23.19
N VAL A 283 0.80 -10.11 -23.24
CA VAL A 283 -0.55 -10.59 -22.90
C VAL A 283 -1.11 -11.40 -24.06
N HIS A 284 -1.77 -12.51 -23.70
CA HIS A 284 -2.46 -13.38 -24.63
C HIS A 284 -3.80 -12.75 -25.03
N THR A 285 -3.95 -12.37 -26.31
CA THR A 285 -5.17 -11.74 -26.84
C THR A 285 -5.74 -12.52 -28.02
N ASP A 286 -6.98 -12.23 -28.42
CA ASP A 286 -7.55 -12.78 -29.65
C ASP A 286 -6.83 -12.26 -30.91
N GLN A 287 -6.17 -11.10 -30.83
CA GLN A 287 -5.31 -10.55 -31.88
C GLN A 287 -3.89 -11.14 -31.87
N GLY A 288 -3.57 -12.06 -30.96
CA GLY A 288 -2.24 -12.65 -30.79
C GLY A 288 -1.53 -12.15 -29.53
N LEU A 289 -0.20 -12.04 -29.57
CA LEU A 289 0.57 -11.53 -28.44
C LEU A 289 0.68 -10.01 -28.53
N VAL A 290 0.24 -9.32 -27.48
CA VAL A 290 0.28 -7.85 -27.40
C VAL A 290 1.02 -7.45 -26.12
N PRO A 291 2.04 -6.58 -26.21
CA PRO A 291 2.67 -6.02 -25.01
C PRO A 291 1.63 -5.34 -24.13
N ILE A 292 1.72 -5.51 -22.81
CA ILE A 292 0.73 -4.94 -21.89
C ILE A 292 0.64 -3.41 -21.99
N LYS A 293 1.75 -2.74 -22.34
CA LYS A 293 1.77 -1.30 -22.60
C LYS A 293 0.99 -0.88 -23.84
N ASP A 294 0.77 -1.77 -24.80
CA ASP A 294 0.09 -1.49 -26.06
C ASP A 294 -1.39 -1.89 -26.03
N LEU A 295 -1.80 -2.71 -25.06
CA LEU A 295 -3.19 -3.10 -24.82
C LEU A 295 -4.10 -1.88 -24.62
N GLN A 296 -5.33 -1.97 -25.10
CA GLN A 296 -6.36 -0.95 -24.98
C GLN A 296 -7.58 -1.49 -24.25
N VAL A 297 -8.35 -0.61 -23.62
CA VAL A 297 -9.67 -0.96 -23.07
C VAL A 297 -10.57 -1.43 -24.22
N GLY A 298 -11.23 -2.57 -24.03
CA GLY A 298 -12.05 -3.24 -25.04
C GLY A 298 -11.34 -4.38 -25.78
N ASP A 299 -10.01 -4.45 -25.75
CA ASP A 299 -9.25 -5.60 -26.27
C ASP A 299 -9.63 -6.87 -25.53
N ARG A 300 -9.56 -8.02 -26.19
CA ARG A 300 -9.98 -9.29 -25.59
C ARG A 300 -8.79 -10.15 -25.22
N VAL A 301 -8.62 -10.38 -23.92
CA VAL A 301 -7.54 -11.18 -23.35
C VAL A 301 -8.01 -12.59 -23.02
N GLN A 302 -7.10 -13.54 -23.11
CA GLN A 302 -7.37 -14.93 -22.79
C GLN A 302 -7.46 -15.14 -21.28
N THR A 303 -8.48 -15.88 -20.85
CA THR A 303 -8.73 -16.28 -19.46
C THR A 303 -9.12 -17.76 -19.42
N PRO A 304 -9.15 -18.41 -18.23
CA PRO A 304 -9.68 -19.76 -18.10
C PRO A 304 -11.16 -19.88 -18.54
N LEU A 305 -11.91 -18.77 -18.54
CA LEU A 305 -13.31 -18.70 -18.99
C LEU A 305 -13.43 -18.39 -20.50
N GLY A 306 -12.32 -18.35 -21.24
CA GLY A 306 -12.23 -17.94 -22.64
C GLY A 306 -11.80 -16.48 -22.81
N PHE A 307 -12.02 -15.89 -23.99
CA PHE A 307 -11.65 -14.49 -24.26
C PHE A 307 -12.61 -13.49 -23.61
N ARG A 308 -12.08 -12.61 -22.76
CA ARG A 308 -12.78 -11.58 -22.00
C ARG A 308 -12.20 -10.20 -22.27
N ARG A 309 -13.05 -9.17 -22.28
CA ARG A 309 -12.63 -7.79 -22.55
C ARG A 309 -11.83 -7.22 -21.39
N VAL A 310 -10.83 -6.42 -21.75
CA VAL A 310 -10.16 -5.51 -20.85
C VAL A 310 -11.11 -4.36 -20.55
N THR A 311 -11.44 -4.18 -19.28
CA THR A 311 -12.38 -3.16 -18.79
C THR A 311 -11.65 -1.94 -18.24
N ASP A 312 -10.38 -2.10 -17.86
CA ASP A 312 -9.49 -1.00 -17.53
C ASP A 312 -8.04 -1.35 -17.80
N LYS A 313 -7.22 -0.31 -17.93
CA LYS A 313 -5.77 -0.42 -17.98
C LYS A 313 -5.15 0.61 -17.07
N PHE A 314 -4.22 0.14 -16.25
CA PHE A 314 -3.46 0.94 -15.30
C PHE A 314 -2.01 1.00 -15.77
N ASP A 315 -1.51 2.19 -16.08
CA ASP A 315 -0.07 2.46 -16.02
C ASP A 315 0.29 2.62 -14.55
N GLN A 316 1.32 1.91 -14.10
CA GLN A 316 1.72 1.77 -12.70
C GLN A 316 3.12 2.33 -12.43
N GLY A 317 3.72 3.03 -13.39
CA GLY A 317 5.04 3.64 -13.26
C GLY A 317 6.20 2.64 -13.25
N ILE A 318 7.42 3.16 -13.01
CA ILE A 318 8.65 2.36 -13.00
C ILE A 318 8.76 1.57 -11.69
N GLN A 319 8.83 0.25 -11.76
CA GLN A 319 8.94 -0.59 -10.56
C GLN A 319 10.04 -1.64 -10.71
N ASP A 320 10.55 -2.12 -9.57
CA ASP A 320 11.45 -3.27 -9.53
C ASP A 320 10.67 -4.54 -9.88
N VAL A 321 10.98 -5.09 -11.06
CA VAL A 321 10.36 -6.30 -11.60
C VAL A 321 11.37 -7.44 -11.49
N PHE A 322 10.94 -8.56 -10.92
CA PHE A 322 11.77 -9.73 -10.68
C PHE A 322 11.48 -10.79 -11.74
N GLU A 323 12.55 -11.36 -12.30
CA GLU A 323 12.45 -12.56 -13.12
C GLU A 323 12.20 -13.78 -12.22
N ILE A 324 11.26 -14.62 -12.62
CA ILE A 324 10.95 -15.86 -11.92
C ILE A 324 11.64 -16.98 -12.69
N GLU A 325 12.64 -17.58 -12.06
CA GLU A 325 13.35 -18.70 -12.65
C GLU A 325 12.47 -19.95 -12.64
N THR A 326 12.34 -20.60 -13.80
CA THR A 326 11.53 -21.81 -13.93
C THR A 326 12.22 -22.88 -14.79
N ASN A 327 11.62 -24.06 -14.92
CA ASN A 327 11.98 -25.05 -15.94
C ASN A 327 11.28 -24.84 -17.30
N GLY A 328 10.54 -23.74 -17.47
CA GLY A 328 9.88 -23.29 -18.69
C GLY A 328 10.27 -21.86 -19.06
N PRO A 329 9.31 -21.00 -19.46
CA PRO A 329 9.57 -19.58 -19.69
C PRO A 329 9.94 -18.84 -18.40
N LEU A 330 10.56 -17.66 -18.53
CA LEU A 330 10.99 -16.83 -17.39
C LEU A 330 10.09 -15.61 -17.27
N PRO A 331 8.91 -15.73 -16.63
CA PRO A 331 8.00 -14.61 -16.50
C PRO A 331 8.59 -13.58 -15.54
N ARG A 332 8.11 -12.35 -15.66
CA ARG A 332 8.57 -11.21 -14.86
C ARG A 332 7.39 -10.49 -14.26
N ALA A 333 7.44 -10.19 -12.97
CA ALA A 333 6.45 -9.34 -12.33
C ALA A 333 7.00 -8.72 -11.03
N THR A 334 6.24 -7.80 -10.46
CA THR A 334 6.57 -7.21 -9.15
C THR A 334 6.38 -8.25 -8.03
N LEU A 335 7.10 -8.10 -6.91
CA LEU A 335 7.07 -9.08 -5.80
C LEU A 335 5.66 -9.38 -5.25
N ASN A 336 4.78 -8.39 -5.23
CA ASN A 336 3.39 -8.52 -4.77
C ASN A 336 2.43 -9.08 -5.84
N HIS A 337 2.88 -9.30 -7.08
CA HIS A 337 2.05 -9.80 -8.18
C HIS A 337 1.75 -11.28 -8.06
N ARG A 338 0.51 -11.69 -8.36
CA ARG A 338 0.00 -13.02 -8.06
C ARG A 338 -0.02 -13.91 -9.29
N MET A 339 0.57 -15.09 -9.18
CA MET A 339 0.53 -16.15 -10.19
C MET A 339 -0.27 -17.34 -9.66
N ALA A 340 -0.95 -18.04 -10.56
CA ALA A 340 -1.67 -19.25 -10.24
C ALA A 340 -0.68 -20.41 -10.04
N VAL A 341 -0.79 -21.09 -8.90
CA VAL A 341 0.02 -22.26 -8.53
C VAL A 341 -0.89 -23.47 -8.36
N LEU A 342 -0.53 -24.58 -8.99
CA LEU A 342 -1.26 -25.85 -8.90
C LEU A 342 -1.30 -26.35 -7.46
N VAL A 343 -2.51 -26.61 -6.95
CA VAL A 343 -2.75 -27.08 -5.57
C VAL A 343 -2.93 -28.58 -5.51
N ASP A 344 -3.53 -29.18 -6.54
CA ASP A 344 -3.78 -30.61 -6.61
C ASP A 344 -3.72 -31.13 -8.06
N ALA A 345 -3.74 -32.46 -8.23
CA ALA A 345 -3.70 -33.04 -9.57
C ALA A 345 -5.05 -32.91 -10.31
N GLN A 346 -6.15 -32.54 -9.65
CA GLN A 346 -7.43 -32.27 -10.32
C GLN A 346 -7.43 -30.99 -11.14
N GLY A 347 -6.39 -30.16 -11.00
CA GLY A 347 -6.30 -28.88 -11.69
C GLY A 347 -6.90 -27.73 -10.91
N HIS A 348 -7.08 -27.85 -9.59
CA HIS A 348 -7.33 -26.67 -8.77
C HIS A 348 -6.04 -25.87 -8.56
N TRP A 349 -6.17 -24.55 -8.51
CA TRP A 349 -5.04 -23.64 -8.27
C TRP A 349 -5.33 -22.63 -7.16
N ALA A 350 -4.26 -22.09 -6.60
CA ALA A 350 -4.28 -21.00 -5.64
C ALA A 350 -3.36 -19.87 -6.10
N TRP A 351 -3.69 -18.65 -5.68
CA TRP A 351 -2.86 -17.49 -5.97
C TRP A 351 -1.68 -17.41 -5.00
N LYS A 352 -0.47 -17.39 -5.54
CA LYS A 352 0.75 -17.04 -4.81
C LYS A 352 1.37 -15.76 -5.36
N SER A 353 1.85 -14.87 -4.51
CA SER A 353 2.59 -13.69 -5.00
C SER A 353 4.00 -14.06 -5.42
N VAL A 354 4.65 -13.32 -6.31
CA VAL A 354 6.03 -13.60 -6.72
C VAL A 354 6.99 -13.72 -5.53
N ALA A 355 6.81 -12.91 -4.48
CA ALA A 355 7.62 -12.92 -3.25
C ALA A 355 7.58 -14.21 -2.42
N GLU A 356 6.73 -15.15 -2.80
CA GLU A 356 6.36 -16.36 -2.08
C GLU A 356 6.59 -17.63 -2.89
N LEU A 357 6.85 -17.49 -4.19
CA LEU A 357 7.10 -18.63 -5.03
C LEU A 357 8.33 -19.36 -4.50
N GLU A 358 8.14 -20.61 -4.12
CA GLU A 358 9.19 -21.48 -3.62
C GLU A 358 9.67 -22.37 -4.75
N GLU A 359 10.94 -22.80 -4.69
CA GLU A 359 11.44 -23.83 -5.58
C GLU A 359 10.54 -25.08 -5.48
N GLY A 360 10.08 -25.56 -6.62
CA GLY A 360 9.14 -26.68 -6.71
C GLY A 360 7.67 -26.28 -6.87
N ASP A 361 7.27 -25.02 -6.65
CA ASP A 361 5.91 -24.57 -6.99
C ASP A 361 5.62 -24.79 -8.49
N ARG A 362 4.37 -25.14 -8.82
CA ARG A 362 3.95 -25.40 -10.21
C ARG A 362 3.07 -24.27 -10.72
N LEU A 363 3.66 -23.33 -11.45
CA LEU A 363 2.91 -22.26 -12.12
C LEU A 363 2.06 -22.84 -13.26
N LEU A 364 0.85 -22.33 -13.44
CA LEU A 364 -0.01 -22.73 -14.55
C LEU A 364 0.35 -21.97 -15.81
N HIS A 365 0.88 -22.68 -16.80
CA HIS A 365 1.17 -22.16 -18.12
C HIS A 365 0.15 -22.68 -19.14
N ASN A 366 -0.38 -21.77 -19.95
CA ASN A 366 -1.41 -22.02 -20.95
C ASN A 366 -1.09 -23.18 -21.92
N THR A 367 -2.08 -24.00 -22.22
CA THR A 367 -2.08 -25.02 -23.29
C THR A 367 -2.83 -24.56 -24.55
N GLN A 368 -3.65 -23.52 -24.42
CA GLN A 368 -4.55 -23.08 -25.47
C GLN A 368 -3.83 -22.23 -26.53
N ARG A 369 -4.45 -22.20 -27.71
CA ARG A 369 -3.89 -21.60 -28.90
C ARG A 369 -4.42 -20.20 -29.10
N LEU A 370 -3.53 -19.27 -29.38
CA LEU A 370 -3.94 -17.94 -29.80
C LEU A 370 -4.23 -17.95 -31.31
N PRO A 371 -5.41 -17.46 -31.74
CA PRO A 371 -5.75 -17.39 -33.15
C PRO A 371 -4.85 -16.39 -33.88
N GLY A 372 -4.65 -15.19 -33.32
CA GLY A 372 -3.94 -14.11 -34.00
C GLY A 372 -4.77 -13.48 -35.12
N THR A 373 -4.13 -12.59 -35.88
CA THR A 373 -4.76 -11.82 -36.97
C THR A 373 -3.99 -11.93 -38.27
N VAL A 374 -4.63 -11.53 -39.36
CA VAL A 374 -3.96 -11.33 -40.64
C VAL A 374 -3.19 -10.01 -40.57
N THR A 375 -1.88 -10.11 -40.42
CA THR A 375 -0.97 -8.96 -40.36
C THR A 375 -0.26 -8.77 -41.70
N THR A 376 0.19 -7.55 -41.96
CA THR A 376 0.94 -7.20 -43.17
C THR A 376 2.34 -6.74 -42.84
N LEU A 377 3.26 -6.90 -43.80
CA LEU A 377 4.57 -6.26 -43.72
C LEU A 377 4.43 -4.72 -43.71
N PRO A 378 5.32 -3.99 -43.02
CA PRO A 378 5.37 -2.53 -43.09
C PRO A 378 5.47 -1.98 -44.52
N THR A 379 4.86 -0.83 -44.77
CA THR A 379 4.98 -0.14 -46.06
C THR A 379 6.43 0.24 -46.34
N ASP A 380 6.85 0.14 -47.60
CA ASP A 380 8.19 0.55 -48.01
C ASP A 380 8.34 2.08 -47.99
N LEU A 381 8.93 2.61 -46.93
CA LEU A 381 9.28 4.03 -46.80
C LEU A 381 10.73 4.34 -47.23
N THR A 382 11.40 3.42 -47.93
CA THR A 382 12.81 3.59 -48.38
C THR A 382 12.92 4.40 -49.68
N GLU A 383 11.89 5.17 -50.05
CA GLU A 383 11.81 5.98 -51.26
C GLU A 383 12.62 7.30 -51.22
N ALA A 384 13.07 7.75 -50.04
CA ALA A 384 13.93 8.93 -49.92
C ALA A 384 15.37 8.64 -50.39
N ARG A 385 15.59 8.88 -51.69
CA ARG A 385 16.83 8.68 -52.45
C ARG A 385 18.06 9.35 -51.83
N PRO A 386 19.17 8.62 -51.56
CA PRO A 386 20.48 9.24 -51.39
C PRO A 386 20.94 9.84 -52.73
N GLU A 387 21.40 11.11 -52.74
CA GLU A 387 21.73 11.91 -53.94
C GLU A 387 22.70 11.26 -54.95
N GLN A 388 23.38 10.17 -54.57
CA GLN A 388 24.46 9.55 -55.34
C GLN A 388 24.18 8.10 -55.79
N SER A 389 22.96 7.57 -55.60
CA SER A 389 22.63 6.19 -56.01
C SER A 389 22.06 6.15 -57.45
N PHE A 390 22.81 5.57 -58.38
CA PHE A 390 22.33 5.28 -59.73
C PHE A 390 21.50 3.98 -59.71
N ALA A 391 20.18 4.12 -59.74
CA ALA A 391 19.14 3.10 -59.96
C ALA A 391 19.29 1.76 -59.17
N PRO A 392 19.00 1.72 -57.86
CA PRO A 392 18.77 0.45 -57.18
C PRO A 392 17.52 -0.23 -57.76
N LYS A 393 17.59 -1.53 -58.05
CA LYS A 393 16.42 -2.31 -58.50
C LYS A 393 15.30 -2.20 -57.45
N PRO A 394 14.05 -1.89 -57.85
CA PRO A 394 12.94 -1.82 -56.92
C PRO A 394 12.68 -3.20 -56.28
N ILE A 395 12.15 -3.18 -55.06
CA ILE A 395 11.67 -4.39 -54.39
C ILE A 395 10.15 -4.34 -54.32
N THR A 396 9.52 -5.50 -54.34
CA THR A 396 8.09 -5.62 -54.01
C THR A 396 7.98 -5.98 -52.53
N ILE A 397 7.08 -5.34 -51.78
CA ILE A 397 6.74 -5.79 -50.43
C ILE A 397 5.62 -6.82 -50.55
N PRO A 398 5.89 -8.12 -50.34
CA PRO A 398 4.88 -9.15 -50.49
C PRO A 398 3.92 -9.16 -49.29
N PRO A 399 2.75 -9.82 -49.43
CA PRO A 399 1.98 -10.23 -48.27
C PRO A 399 2.84 -11.06 -47.30
N LEU A 400 2.56 -10.95 -46.01
CA LEU A 400 3.21 -11.77 -44.99
C LEU A 400 2.70 -13.20 -45.10
N THR A 401 3.42 -14.03 -45.86
CA THR A 401 3.12 -15.46 -46.03
C THR A 401 4.04 -16.31 -45.14
N PRO A 402 3.73 -17.60 -44.90
CA PRO A 402 4.60 -18.49 -44.12
C PRO A 402 6.07 -18.51 -44.61
N ASP A 403 6.31 -18.51 -45.93
CA ASP A 403 7.67 -18.43 -46.48
C ASP A 403 8.41 -17.13 -46.12
N VAL A 404 7.68 -16.02 -46.06
CA VAL A 404 8.24 -14.71 -45.70
C VAL A 404 8.49 -14.63 -44.20
N ALA A 405 7.57 -15.13 -43.37
CA ALA A 405 7.75 -15.24 -41.93
C ALA A 405 8.93 -16.16 -41.58
N TRP A 406 9.06 -17.30 -42.28
CA TRP A 406 10.22 -18.18 -42.20
C TRP A 406 11.52 -17.46 -42.56
N LEU A 407 11.56 -16.69 -43.66
CA LEU A 407 12.74 -15.93 -44.05
C LEU A 407 13.14 -14.91 -42.97
N ILE A 408 12.17 -14.25 -42.33
CA ILE A 408 12.42 -13.31 -41.24
C ILE A 408 13.04 -14.04 -40.04
N GLY A 409 12.46 -15.17 -39.63
CA GLY A 409 13.01 -16.01 -38.55
C GLY A 409 14.42 -16.51 -38.86
N TYR A 410 14.63 -17.02 -40.07
CA TYR A 410 15.93 -17.49 -40.55
C TYR A 410 16.97 -16.36 -40.59
N THR A 411 16.54 -15.14 -40.91
CA THR A 411 17.39 -13.94 -40.86
C THR A 411 17.75 -13.55 -39.43
N HIS A 412 16.85 -13.71 -38.47
CA HIS A 412 17.13 -13.43 -37.06
C HIS A 412 18.20 -14.34 -36.49
N GLY A 413 18.17 -15.64 -36.81
CA GLY A 413 19.25 -16.58 -36.46
C GLY A 413 20.55 -16.30 -37.23
N ASP A 414 20.64 -16.78 -38.47
CA ASP A 414 21.90 -16.81 -39.25
C ASP A 414 22.05 -15.70 -40.30
N GLY A 415 21.12 -14.74 -40.35
CA GLY A 415 21.17 -13.63 -41.30
C GLY A 415 22.06 -12.47 -40.85
N TYR A 416 22.74 -11.83 -41.80
CA TYR A 416 23.47 -10.58 -41.61
C TYR A 416 23.00 -9.53 -42.62
N VAL A 417 22.59 -8.36 -42.11
CA VAL A 417 22.15 -7.22 -42.93
C VAL A 417 23.29 -6.20 -42.97
N ALA A 418 23.86 -5.97 -44.15
CA ALA A 418 24.95 -5.03 -44.33
C ALA A 418 24.48 -3.80 -45.11
N LEU A 419 24.70 -2.61 -44.56
CA LEU A 419 24.53 -1.31 -45.20
C LEU A 419 25.74 -0.44 -44.94
N GLY A 420 26.23 0.24 -45.95
CA GLY A 420 27.36 1.14 -45.77
C GLY A 420 27.88 1.76 -47.07
N ARG A 421 29.07 2.35 -46.99
CA ARG A 421 29.84 2.82 -48.14
C ARG A 421 31.10 2.00 -48.30
N ASN A 422 31.45 1.65 -49.53
CA ASN A 422 32.70 0.95 -49.80
C ASN A 422 33.90 1.92 -49.74
N ARG A 423 35.12 1.40 -49.95
CA ARG A 423 36.38 2.17 -49.97
C ARG A 423 36.42 3.34 -50.98
N HIS A 424 35.48 3.38 -51.92
CA HIS A 424 35.32 4.45 -52.93
C HIS A 424 34.10 5.34 -52.63
N ALA A 425 33.61 5.33 -51.38
CA ALA A 425 32.43 6.06 -50.92
C ALA A 425 31.10 5.71 -51.62
N LYS A 426 31.04 4.62 -52.40
CA LYS A 426 29.79 4.18 -53.07
C LYS A 426 28.92 3.41 -52.08
N PRO A 427 27.60 3.69 -52.02
CA PRO A 427 26.69 2.96 -51.17
C PRO A 427 26.61 1.48 -51.61
N TYR A 428 26.54 0.57 -50.65
CA TYR A 428 26.25 -0.84 -50.88
C TYR A 428 25.28 -1.35 -49.82
N GLY A 429 24.53 -2.37 -50.20
CA GLY A 429 23.61 -3.05 -49.31
C GLY A 429 23.40 -4.48 -49.74
N ARG A 430 23.44 -5.40 -48.77
CA ARG A 430 23.23 -6.83 -49.00
C ARG A 430 22.69 -7.49 -47.74
N VAL A 431 21.93 -8.56 -47.93
CA VAL A 431 21.53 -9.48 -46.87
C VAL A 431 22.18 -10.82 -47.15
N GLU A 432 22.77 -11.44 -46.14
CA GLU A 432 23.56 -12.66 -46.25
C GLU A 432 23.08 -13.70 -45.23
N TRP A 433 23.11 -14.98 -45.58
CA TRP A 433 22.75 -16.07 -44.68
C TRP A 433 23.81 -17.16 -44.71
N GLY A 434 24.25 -17.59 -43.53
CA GLY A 434 25.20 -18.69 -43.33
C GLY A 434 24.51 -20.05 -43.25
N MET A 435 25.17 -21.10 -43.75
CA MET A 435 24.71 -22.48 -43.75
C MET A 435 25.88 -23.44 -43.54
N ASN A 436 25.62 -24.63 -42.97
CA ASN A 436 26.62 -25.68 -42.85
C ASN A 436 26.92 -26.33 -44.21
N GLY A 437 28.05 -25.98 -44.84
CA GLY A 437 28.44 -26.49 -46.16
C GLY A 437 28.82 -27.97 -46.19
N LEU A 438 28.95 -28.63 -45.02
CA LEU A 438 29.20 -30.08 -44.94
C LEU A 438 27.91 -30.90 -45.14
N ASP A 439 26.74 -30.33 -44.83
CA ASP A 439 25.44 -30.95 -45.08
C ASP A 439 24.87 -30.44 -46.41
N CYS A 440 25.24 -31.12 -47.49
CA CYS A 440 24.91 -30.70 -48.85
C CYS A 440 23.40 -30.74 -49.13
N ASP A 441 22.67 -31.71 -48.58
CA ASP A 441 21.24 -31.89 -48.81
C ASP A 441 20.40 -30.87 -48.03
N LEU A 442 20.73 -30.65 -46.76
CA LEU A 442 20.11 -29.60 -45.96
C LEU A 442 20.38 -28.23 -46.58
N THR A 443 21.63 -27.95 -46.94
CA THR A 443 22.03 -26.68 -47.59
C THR A 443 21.27 -26.45 -48.89
N ARG A 444 21.12 -27.48 -49.73
CA ARG A 444 20.37 -27.38 -50.99
C ARG A 444 18.91 -26.98 -50.73
N THR A 445 18.25 -27.68 -49.80
CA THR A 445 16.83 -27.44 -49.49
C THR A 445 16.61 -26.06 -48.85
N LEU A 446 17.53 -25.61 -47.98
CA LEU A 446 17.50 -24.27 -47.41
C LEU A 446 17.65 -23.19 -48.48
N ARG A 447 18.55 -23.38 -49.47
CA ARG A 447 18.73 -22.45 -50.60
C ARG A 447 17.48 -22.34 -51.46
N GLU A 448 16.87 -23.47 -51.81
CA GLU A 448 15.63 -23.50 -52.60
C GLU A 448 14.49 -22.74 -51.90
N LYS A 449 14.35 -22.92 -50.58
CA LYS A 449 13.35 -22.24 -49.77
C LYS A 449 13.64 -20.74 -49.62
N LEU A 450 14.92 -20.37 -49.45
CA LEU A 450 15.37 -19.00 -49.41
C LEU A 450 15.10 -18.27 -50.73
N ASP A 451 15.38 -18.90 -51.87
CA ASP A 451 15.05 -18.36 -53.18
C ASP A 451 13.54 -18.22 -53.39
N ARG A 452 12.74 -19.20 -52.94
CA ARG A 452 11.27 -19.11 -52.98
C ARG A 452 10.75 -17.92 -52.18
N ALA A 453 11.30 -17.67 -51.00
CA ALA A 453 10.94 -16.53 -50.17
C ALA A 453 11.39 -15.20 -50.78
N LEU A 454 12.63 -15.11 -51.29
CA LEU A 454 13.17 -13.91 -51.93
C LEU A 454 12.49 -13.57 -53.25
N ALA A 455 12.02 -14.58 -54.01
CA ALA A 455 11.27 -14.38 -55.24
C ALA A 455 9.99 -13.56 -55.00
N LYS A 456 9.37 -13.67 -53.81
CA LYS A 456 8.21 -12.86 -53.42
C LYS A 456 8.55 -11.37 -53.27
N PHE A 457 9.80 -11.04 -52.96
CA PHE A 457 10.32 -9.68 -52.98
C PHE A 457 10.79 -9.22 -54.38
N GLY A 458 10.71 -10.09 -55.40
CA GLY A 458 11.24 -9.86 -56.74
C GLY A 458 12.76 -10.05 -56.84
N LEU A 459 13.36 -10.78 -55.89
CA LEU A 459 14.81 -10.91 -55.76
C LEU A 459 15.27 -12.37 -55.85
N LYS A 460 16.59 -12.57 -56.00
CA LYS A 460 17.25 -13.88 -55.97
C LYS A 460 18.52 -13.79 -55.14
N ALA A 461 18.94 -14.89 -54.53
CA ALA A 461 20.25 -14.97 -53.89
C ALA A 461 21.31 -15.49 -54.86
N THR A 462 22.57 -15.18 -54.57
CA THR A 462 23.73 -15.86 -55.13
C THR A 462 24.28 -16.81 -54.08
N HIS A 463 24.52 -18.05 -54.47
CA HIS A 463 25.01 -19.10 -53.56
C HIS A 463 26.47 -19.41 -53.81
N GLY A 464 27.25 -19.58 -52.75
CA GLY A 464 28.66 -19.93 -52.83
C GLY A 464 29.13 -20.76 -51.64
N LEU A 465 30.34 -21.30 -51.75
CA LEU A 465 31.09 -21.93 -50.66
C LEU A 465 32.24 -20.99 -50.27
N VAL A 466 32.49 -20.82 -48.97
CA VAL A 466 33.62 -20.03 -48.49
C VAL A 466 34.88 -20.91 -48.50
N ARG A 467 35.92 -20.43 -49.18
CA ARG A 467 37.15 -21.18 -49.43
C ARG A 467 37.95 -21.32 -48.13
N GLY A 468 38.17 -22.55 -47.66
CA GLY A 468 39.06 -22.85 -46.52
C GLY A 468 38.38 -23.01 -45.16
N GLU A 469 37.09 -22.71 -45.01
CA GLU A 469 36.41 -22.70 -43.70
C GLU A 469 35.22 -23.67 -43.59
N HIS A 470 34.80 -24.30 -44.70
CA HIS A 470 33.64 -25.21 -44.81
C HIS A 470 32.19 -24.63 -44.73
N PRO A 471 31.87 -23.31 -44.58
CA PRO A 471 30.49 -22.84 -44.63
C PRO A 471 30.00 -22.57 -46.05
N ALA A 472 28.70 -22.80 -46.27
CA ALA A 472 27.96 -22.33 -47.42
C ALA A 472 27.35 -20.95 -47.12
N LYS A 473 27.29 -20.09 -48.13
CA LYS A 473 26.74 -18.73 -48.00
C LYS A 473 25.76 -18.42 -49.11
N SER A 474 24.67 -17.74 -48.76
CA SER A 474 23.70 -17.18 -49.71
C SER A 474 23.68 -15.66 -49.53
N VAL A 475 23.81 -14.91 -50.62
CA VAL A 475 23.90 -13.44 -50.58
C VAL A 475 22.88 -12.82 -51.55
N CYS A 476 22.00 -11.96 -51.02
CA CYS A 476 21.14 -11.11 -51.83
C CYS A 476 21.70 -9.69 -51.85
N THR A 477 22.25 -9.28 -53.00
CA THR A 477 22.82 -7.93 -53.17
C THR A 477 21.72 -6.97 -53.63
N SER A 478 21.05 -6.33 -52.68
CA SER A 478 20.04 -5.31 -52.90
C SER A 478 20.09 -4.26 -51.80
N ILE A 479 20.37 -3.01 -52.18
CA ILE A 479 20.39 -1.87 -51.24
C ILE A 479 19.01 -1.68 -50.61
N ARG A 480 17.95 -1.74 -51.43
CA ARG A 480 16.56 -1.57 -50.98
C ARG A 480 16.13 -2.66 -50.00
N LEU A 481 16.45 -3.93 -50.28
CA LEU A 481 16.14 -5.02 -49.35
C LEU A 481 16.91 -4.85 -48.04
N ALA A 482 18.20 -4.49 -48.13
CA ALA A 482 19.02 -4.29 -46.95
C ALA A 482 18.52 -3.10 -46.11
N GLU A 483 18.11 -1.98 -46.72
CA GLU A 483 17.48 -0.83 -46.03
C GLU A 483 16.18 -1.22 -45.34
N TYR A 484 15.32 -1.97 -46.04
CA TYR A 484 14.06 -2.45 -45.50
C TYR A 484 14.28 -3.40 -44.31
N PHE A 485 15.15 -4.40 -44.47
CA PHE A 485 15.47 -5.37 -43.41
C PHE A 485 16.18 -4.69 -42.23
N TYR A 486 17.06 -3.72 -42.49
CA TYR A 486 17.73 -2.95 -41.45
C TYR A 486 16.74 -2.13 -40.61
N ARG A 487 15.66 -1.63 -41.23
CA ARG A 487 14.65 -0.82 -40.56
C ARG A 487 13.64 -1.66 -39.76
N TYR A 488 13.21 -2.81 -40.30
CA TYR A 488 12.05 -3.54 -39.77
C TYR A 488 12.34 -4.97 -39.30
N VAL A 489 13.50 -5.55 -39.63
CA VAL A 489 13.84 -6.94 -39.33
C VAL A 489 15.05 -7.01 -38.40
N LYS A 490 16.26 -6.73 -38.90
CA LYS A 490 17.51 -6.93 -38.17
C LYS A 490 18.50 -5.81 -38.45
N LYS A 491 18.92 -5.12 -37.38
CA LYS A 491 19.95 -4.08 -37.40
C LYS A 491 21.22 -4.58 -36.70
N PRO A 492 22.39 -4.56 -37.36
CA PRO A 492 23.65 -4.92 -36.71
C PRO A 492 23.93 -4.09 -35.46
N GLY A 493 24.39 -4.74 -34.40
CA GLY A 493 24.77 -4.09 -33.14
C GLY A 493 23.60 -3.62 -32.26
N GLN A 494 22.35 -3.95 -32.60
CA GLN A 494 21.19 -3.70 -31.75
C GLN A 494 20.56 -5.01 -31.24
N PRO A 495 19.97 -5.01 -30.03
CA PRO A 495 19.23 -6.16 -29.53
C PRO A 495 18.12 -6.61 -30.49
N LEU A 496 17.97 -7.92 -30.66
CA LEU A 496 16.88 -8.47 -31.46
C LEU A 496 15.55 -8.37 -30.72
N SER A 497 14.47 -8.23 -31.48
CA SER A 497 13.09 -8.36 -31.00
C SER A 497 12.24 -9.07 -32.05
N VAL A 498 11.22 -9.79 -31.60
CA VAL A 498 10.23 -10.38 -32.51
C VAL A 498 9.33 -9.24 -33.03
N PRO A 499 9.16 -9.08 -34.36
CA PRO A 499 8.37 -7.98 -34.88
C PRO A 499 6.89 -8.10 -34.51
N THR A 500 6.20 -6.98 -34.27
CA THR A 500 4.78 -6.97 -33.87
C THR A 500 3.87 -7.70 -34.85
N PHE A 501 4.11 -7.57 -36.16
CA PHE A 501 3.36 -8.28 -37.19
C PHE A 501 3.57 -9.81 -37.15
N ILE A 502 4.62 -10.31 -36.50
CA ILE A 502 4.78 -11.73 -36.17
C ILE A 502 4.05 -12.07 -34.86
N LEU A 503 4.23 -11.26 -33.80
CA LEU A 503 3.58 -11.45 -32.50
C LEU A 503 2.05 -11.56 -32.62
N GLN A 504 1.45 -10.67 -33.41
CA GLN A 504 0.01 -10.63 -33.70
C GLN A 504 -0.39 -11.51 -34.90
N GLY A 505 0.57 -12.03 -35.67
CA GLY A 505 0.30 -12.82 -36.87
C GLY A 505 -0.50 -14.09 -36.59
N SER A 506 -1.08 -14.68 -37.62
CA SER A 506 -1.82 -15.93 -37.50
C SER A 506 -0.94 -17.08 -36.99
N VAL A 507 -1.59 -18.17 -36.56
CA VAL A 507 -0.93 -19.41 -36.12
C VAL A 507 0.18 -19.85 -37.10
N ASP A 508 -0.09 -19.87 -38.40
CA ASP A 508 0.88 -20.32 -39.42
C ASP A 508 2.05 -19.34 -39.57
N ILE A 509 1.82 -18.03 -39.41
CA ILE A 509 2.88 -17.01 -39.47
C ILE A 509 3.82 -17.15 -38.28
N ARG A 510 3.28 -17.29 -37.07
CA ARG A 510 4.08 -17.54 -35.86
C ARG A 510 4.85 -18.86 -35.96
N ALA A 511 4.20 -19.93 -36.42
CA ALA A 511 4.81 -21.23 -36.59
C ALA A 511 5.94 -21.22 -37.62
N ALA A 512 5.72 -20.59 -38.78
CA ALA A 512 6.74 -20.49 -39.82
C ALA A 512 7.93 -19.61 -39.41
N TYR A 513 7.68 -18.53 -38.65
CA TYR A 513 8.76 -17.74 -38.04
C TYR A 513 9.63 -18.57 -37.10
N LEU A 514 9.03 -19.35 -36.19
CA LEU A 514 9.77 -20.26 -35.31
C LEU A 514 10.53 -21.33 -36.10
N ALA A 515 9.95 -21.84 -37.20
CA ALA A 515 10.64 -22.78 -38.07
C ALA A 515 11.87 -22.16 -38.76
N GLY A 516 11.81 -20.86 -39.07
CA GLY A 516 12.97 -20.11 -39.55
C GLY A 516 14.11 -20.08 -38.53
N LEU A 517 13.77 -19.82 -37.25
CA LEU A 517 14.74 -19.87 -36.16
C LEU A 517 15.32 -21.28 -35.99
N MET A 518 14.47 -22.31 -35.99
CA MET A 518 14.91 -23.71 -35.93
C MET A 518 15.89 -24.03 -37.06
N ASP A 519 15.55 -23.67 -38.30
CA ASP A 519 16.33 -24.00 -39.49
C ASP A 519 17.69 -23.30 -39.55
N SER A 520 17.81 -22.13 -38.90
CA SER A 520 19.08 -21.44 -38.70
C SER A 520 19.88 -22.06 -37.56
N ASP A 521 19.66 -21.58 -36.35
CA ASP A 521 20.49 -21.84 -35.18
C ASP A 521 19.97 -23.02 -34.30
N GLY A 522 18.78 -23.56 -34.59
CA GLY A 522 18.20 -24.68 -33.83
C GLY A 522 18.82 -26.06 -34.11
N ALA A 523 18.56 -27.02 -33.22
CA ALA A 523 19.01 -28.39 -33.32
C ALA A 523 17.91 -29.38 -32.88
N ILE A 524 17.40 -30.15 -33.85
CA ILE A 524 16.32 -31.13 -33.63
C ILE A 524 16.75 -32.44 -32.96
N HIS A 525 18.07 -32.71 -32.93
CA HIS A 525 18.62 -33.96 -32.38
C HIS A 525 19.11 -33.83 -30.94
N ASN A 526 19.21 -32.61 -30.42
CA ASN A 526 19.60 -32.36 -29.03
C ASN A 526 18.52 -32.86 -28.06
N ARG A 527 18.91 -33.09 -26.80
CA ARG A 527 18.03 -33.62 -25.76
C ARG A 527 18.10 -32.73 -24.51
N PRO A 528 17.08 -31.88 -24.27
CA PRO A 528 15.94 -31.58 -25.16
C PRO A 528 16.36 -30.81 -26.44
N PRO A 529 15.55 -30.83 -27.52
CA PRO A 529 15.82 -30.09 -28.75
C PRO A 529 15.99 -28.59 -28.50
N ASP A 530 16.94 -27.98 -29.19
CA ASP A 530 17.20 -26.53 -29.11
C ASP A 530 16.49 -25.85 -30.28
N LEU A 531 15.65 -24.86 -30.00
CA LEU A 531 15.00 -24.04 -31.03
C LEU A 531 15.93 -22.91 -31.50
N LEU A 532 16.64 -22.28 -30.56
CA LEU A 532 17.45 -21.09 -30.79
C LEU A 532 18.48 -20.92 -29.67
N THR A 533 19.69 -20.48 -30.01
CA THR A 533 20.66 -19.92 -29.07
C THR A 533 20.82 -18.41 -29.35
N THR A 534 20.80 -17.59 -28.31
CA THR A 534 20.97 -16.14 -28.49
C THR A 534 21.68 -15.50 -27.30
N ILE A 535 22.31 -14.36 -27.51
CA ILE A 535 22.87 -13.52 -26.44
C ILE A 535 21.87 -12.45 -25.96
N TYR A 536 20.69 -12.36 -26.59
CA TYR A 536 19.69 -11.35 -26.31
C TYR A 536 18.56 -11.91 -25.42
N PRO A 537 18.51 -11.60 -24.11
CA PRO A 537 17.52 -12.17 -23.19
C PRO A 537 16.08 -11.79 -23.56
N GLY A 538 15.84 -10.52 -23.92
CA GLY A 538 14.52 -10.05 -24.35
C GLY A 538 13.99 -10.82 -25.56
N PHE A 539 14.86 -11.06 -26.55
CA PHE A 539 14.51 -11.85 -27.74
C PHE A 539 14.17 -13.29 -27.38
N ALA A 540 14.97 -13.92 -26.51
CA ALA A 540 14.75 -15.29 -26.05
C ALA A 540 13.39 -15.43 -25.35
N ARG A 541 13.02 -14.48 -24.48
CA ARG A 541 11.71 -14.42 -23.81
C ARG A 541 10.55 -14.24 -24.78
N GLN A 542 10.69 -13.36 -25.77
CA GLN A 542 9.67 -13.19 -26.81
C GLN A 542 9.49 -14.46 -27.63
N VAL A 543 10.57 -15.17 -27.98
CA VAL A 543 10.49 -16.46 -28.69
C VAL A 543 9.77 -17.52 -27.84
N THR A 544 10.00 -17.57 -26.52
CA THR A 544 9.23 -18.46 -25.63
C THR A 544 7.75 -18.07 -25.54
N ALA A 545 7.41 -16.78 -25.55
CA ALA A 545 6.02 -16.35 -25.61
C ALA A 545 5.35 -16.72 -26.97
N VAL A 546 6.08 -16.62 -28.08
CA VAL A 546 5.59 -17.09 -29.40
C VAL A 546 5.35 -18.60 -29.39
N LEU A 547 6.22 -19.40 -28.75
CA LEU A 547 5.93 -20.84 -28.52
C LEU A 547 4.66 -21.02 -27.67
N SER A 548 4.52 -20.24 -26.60
CA SER A 548 3.36 -20.28 -25.69
C SER A 548 2.04 -20.00 -26.44
N SER A 549 2.05 -19.05 -27.38
CA SER A 549 0.89 -18.74 -28.22
C SER A 549 0.42 -19.92 -29.10
N LEU A 550 1.28 -20.91 -29.31
CA LEU A 550 0.99 -22.13 -30.06
C LEU A 550 0.68 -23.33 -29.15
N GLY A 551 0.59 -23.11 -27.83
CA GLY A 551 0.37 -24.14 -26.82
C GLY A 551 1.62 -24.91 -26.42
N ILE A 552 2.83 -24.36 -26.67
CA ILE A 552 4.10 -25.02 -26.35
C ILE A 552 4.85 -24.18 -25.30
N ALA A 553 5.09 -24.73 -24.12
CA ALA A 553 5.97 -24.08 -23.13
C ALA A 553 7.44 -24.34 -23.47
N GLY A 554 8.14 -23.31 -23.96
CA GLY A 554 9.59 -23.35 -24.19
C GLY A 554 10.38 -23.21 -22.89
N CYS A 555 11.55 -23.86 -22.79
CA CYS A 555 12.45 -23.77 -21.64
C CYS A 555 13.64 -22.86 -21.97
N LEU A 556 13.99 -21.92 -21.09
CA LEU A 556 15.21 -21.13 -21.20
C LEU A 556 16.34 -21.75 -20.37
N SER A 557 17.49 -21.99 -21.01
CA SER A 557 18.70 -22.51 -20.38
C SER A 557 19.88 -21.57 -20.63
N LEU A 558 20.49 -21.08 -19.55
CA LEU A 558 21.64 -20.18 -19.60
C LEU A 558 22.95 -20.99 -19.64
N VAL A 559 23.87 -20.59 -20.51
CA VAL A 559 25.22 -21.14 -20.60
C VAL A 559 26.23 -20.01 -20.53
N HIS A 560 27.15 -20.09 -19.56
CA HIS A 560 28.27 -19.17 -19.40
C HIS A 560 29.48 -19.72 -20.16
N PRO A 561 29.85 -19.14 -21.33
CA PRO A 561 30.98 -19.63 -22.11
C PRO A 561 32.33 -19.30 -21.45
N GLN A 562 33.36 -20.06 -21.80
CA GLN A 562 34.75 -19.77 -21.45
C GLN A 562 35.51 -19.25 -22.67
N PRO A 563 36.32 -18.17 -22.56
CA PRO A 563 36.65 -17.40 -21.35
C PRO A 563 35.50 -16.51 -20.85
N GLU A 564 35.54 -16.13 -19.56
CA GLU A 564 34.52 -15.28 -18.89
C GLU A 564 34.23 -13.94 -19.59
N SER A 565 35.09 -13.50 -20.53
CA SER A 565 34.83 -12.31 -21.36
C SER A 565 33.72 -12.50 -22.39
N TRP A 566 33.22 -13.73 -22.59
CA TRP A 566 32.15 -14.02 -23.53
C TRP A 566 30.77 -13.82 -22.89
N GLN A 567 29.81 -13.33 -23.68
CA GLN A 567 28.45 -13.08 -23.21
C GLN A 567 27.68 -14.37 -22.93
N VAL A 568 26.76 -14.31 -21.96
CA VAL A 568 25.86 -15.42 -21.59
C VAL A 568 25.00 -15.82 -22.79
N LYS A 569 24.91 -17.13 -23.04
CA LYS A 569 24.05 -17.70 -24.09
C LYS A 569 22.73 -18.17 -23.48
N TYR A 570 21.64 -17.70 -24.04
CA TYR A 570 20.26 -18.11 -23.75
C TYR A 570 19.83 -19.13 -24.80
N ASN A 571 19.63 -20.37 -24.39
CA ASN A 571 19.15 -21.45 -25.25
C ASN A 571 17.66 -21.65 -25.01
N VAL A 572 16.84 -21.46 -26.05
CA VAL A 572 15.41 -21.78 -26.03
C VAL A 572 15.27 -23.24 -26.43
N LYS A 573 14.77 -24.08 -25.53
CA LYS A 573 14.61 -25.52 -25.71
C LYS A 573 13.15 -25.93 -25.74
N ILE A 574 12.85 -27.06 -26.37
CA ILE A 574 11.49 -27.65 -26.43
C ILE A 574 11.47 -28.95 -25.61
N PRO A 575 11.22 -28.89 -24.29
CA PRO A 575 11.31 -30.05 -23.41
C PRO A 575 10.16 -31.05 -23.61
N ALA A 576 8.97 -30.57 -23.94
CA ALA A 576 7.72 -31.30 -24.01
C ALA A 576 6.86 -30.84 -25.20
N LEU A 577 5.72 -31.49 -25.43
CA LEU A 577 4.72 -31.12 -26.45
C LEU A 577 5.30 -31.11 -27.87
N LYS A 578 6.17 -32.09 -28.15
CA LYS A 578 6.82 -32.28 -29.46
C LYS A 578 5.82 -32.62 -30.56
N SER A 579 4.67 -33.21 -30.19
CA SER A 579 3.55 -33.44 -31.10
C SER A 579 2.95 -32.13 -31.61
N GLU A 580 2.82 -31.11 -30.75
CA GLU A 580 2.36 -29.77 -31.15
C GLU A 580 3.39 -29.08 -32.06
N TYR A 581 4.69 -29.22 -31.77
CA TYR A 581 5.74 -28.76 -32.68
C TYR A 581 5.63 -29.46 -34.04
N ASN A 582 5.55 -30.79 -34.08
CA ASN A 582 5.50 -31.56 -35.33
C ASN A 582 4.25 -31.22 -36.15
N ARG A 583 3.13 -30.91 -35.49
CA ARG A 583 1.89 -30.55 -36.18
C ARG A 583 1.94 -29.15 -36.79
N ARG A 584 2.66 -28.20 -36.16
CA ARG A 584 2.55 -26.76 -36.48
C ARG A 584 3.80 -26.16 -37.08
N ILE A 585 4.95 -26.43 -36.46
CA ILE A 585 6.22 -25.78 -36.78
C ILE A 585 7.00 -26.63 -37.79
N ALA A 586 7.04 -27.96 -37.61
CA ALA A 586 7.76 -28.86 -38.51
C ALA A 586 7.32 -28.78 -39.99
N PRO A 587 6.02 -28.59 -40.34
CA PRO A 587 5.61 -28.44 -41.75
C PRO A 587 6.25 -27.22 -42.43
N HIS A 588 6.66 -26.23 -41.64
CA HIS A 588 7.36 -25.05 -42.09
C HIS A 588 8.87 -25.12 -41.84
N SER A 589 9.44 -26.21 -41.32
CA SER A 589 10.88 -26.37 -41.07
C SER A 589 11.51 -27.31 -42.09
N VAL A 590 12.72 -26.96 -42.55
CA VAL A 590 13.55 -27.82 -43.39
C VAL A 590 14.23 -28.90 -42.56
N LYS A 591 14.64 -28.60 -41.32
CA LYS A 591 15.18 -29.60 -40.39
C LYS A 591 14.12 -30.64 -39.99
N GLY A 592 12.82 -30.29 -40.07
CA GLY A 592 11.71 -31.22 -40.00
C GLY A 592 11.26 -31.54 -38.57
N GLU A 593 10.80 -32.77 -38.36
CA GLU A 593 10.13 -33.21 -37.13
C GLU A 593 11.08 -33.51 -35.96
N LEU A 594 10.60 -33.24 -34.74
CA LEU A 594 11.23 -33.67 -33.51
C LEU A 594 10.92 -35.14 -33.23
N ARG A 595 11.92 -35.88 -32.77
CA ARG A 595 11.76 -37.28 -32.35
C ARG A 595 10.89 -37.37 -31.09
N GLN A 596 9.82 -38.15 -31.17
CA GLN A 596 8.94 -38.51 -30.05
C GLN A 596 9.50 -39.78 -29.36
N GLY A 597 9.39 -39.91 -28.03
CA GLY A 597 9.76 -41.16 -27.33
C GLY A 597 10.72 -41.06 -26.14
N LEU A 598 11.18 -39.87 -25.74
CA LEU A 598 11.91 -39.66 -24.48
C LEU A 598 11.22 -38.58 -23.66
N THR A 599 10.46 -39.00 -22.64
CA THR A 599 9.67 -38.16 -21.72
C THR A 599 10.43 -37.73 -20.47
N MET A 600 11.72 -38.11 -20.34
CA MET A 600 12.53 -37.87 -19.14
C MET A 600 12.83 -36.39 -18.84
N HIS A 601 12.58 -35.47 -19.78
CA HIS A 601 12.93 -34.05 -19.66
C HIS A 601 11.71 -33.10 -19.78
N GLY A 602 10.49 -33.64 -19.76
CA GLY A 602 9.25 -32.85 -19.87
C GLY A 602 8.78 -32.25 -18.55
N PHE A 603 7.69 -31.48 -18.61
CA PHE A 603 7.02 -30.97 -17.40
C PHE A 603 6.42 -32.09 -16.58
N THR A 604 6.26 -31.87 -15.29
CA THR A 604 5.75 -32.90 -14.38
C THR A 604 4.67 -32.40 -13.44
N VAL A 605 3.67 -33.25 -13.24
CA VAL A 605 2.71 -33.14 -12.13
C VAL A 605 3.34 -33.84 -10.92
N PRO A 606 3.51 -33.15 -9.77
CA PRO A 606 4.14 -33.74 -8.61
C PRO A 606 3.43 -35.03 -8.17
N GLY A 607 4.18 -36.11 -7.99
CA GLY A 607 3.60 -37.40 -7.54
C GLY A 607 2.98 -37.31 -6.14
N THR A 608 3.38 -36.31 -5.36
CA THR A 608 2.75 -35.93 -4.08
C THR A 608 1.30 -35.46 -4.27
N LEU A 609 1.03 -34.62 -5.28
CA LEU A 609 -0.30 -34.10 -5.59
C LEU A 609 -1.21 -35.20 -6.12
N VAL A 610 -0.73 -36.00 -7.09
CA VAL A 610 -1.50 -37.12 -7.66
C VAL A 610 -1.99 -38.10 -6.58
N ARG A 611 -1.17 -38.34 -5.54
CA ARG A 611 -1.55 -39.21 -4.40
C ARG A 611 -2.58 -38.62 -3.46
N ALA A 612 -2.53 -37.31 -3.22
CA ALA A 612 -3.53 -36.63 -2.41
C ALA A 612 -4.89 -36.61 -3.12
N SER A 613 -4.84 -36.63 -4.46
CA SER A 613 -5.95 -36.47 -5.38
C SER A 613 -6.66 -37.77 -5.74
N TYR A 614 -5.97 -38.91 -5.86
CA TYR A 614 -6.55 -40.15 -6.39
C TYR A 614 -6.26 -41.38 -5.51
N ALA A 615 -7.23 -42.28 -5.43
CA ALA A 615 -7.01 -43.61 -4.84
C ALA A 615 -6.07 -44.44 -5.72
N TYR A 616 -5.33 -45.39 -5.12
CA TYR A 616 -4.34 -46.20 -5.83
C TYR A 616 -4.90 -46.98 -7.05
N SER A 617 -6.16 -47.43 -6.97
CA SER A 617 -6.85 -48.08 -8.10
C SER A 617 -7.10 -47.12 -9.27
N GLN A 618 -7.43 -45.86 -8.98
CA GLN A 618 -7.59 -44.80 -9.98
C GLN A 618 -6.23 -44.38 -10.56
N MET A 619 -5.19 -44.30 -9.71
CA MET A 619 -3.82 -44.04 -10.16
C MET A 619 -3.31 -45.08 -11.17
N ARG A 620 -3.63 -46.36 -10.99
CA ARG A 620 -3.32 -47.40 -11.99
C ARG A 620 -4.09 -47.22 -13.30
N ALA A 621 -5.34 -46.76 -13.23
CA ALA A 621 -6.15 -46.50 -14.41
C ALA A 621 -5.60 -45.31 -15.24
N ILE A 622 -5.00 -44.32 -14.58
CA ILE A 622 -4.28 -43.20 -15.21
C ILE A 622 -2.78 -43.51 -15.43
N GLY A 623 -2.45 -44.77 -15.74
CA GLY A 623 -1.13 -45.23 -16.18
C GLY A 623 0.04 -45.14 -15.19
N PHE A 624 -0.22 -44.98 -13.90
CA PHE A 624 0.84 -44.88 -12.89
C PHE A 624 1.40 -46.28 -12.49
N GLU A 625 2.37 -46.79 -13.26
CA GLU A 625 3.12 -48.01 -12.94
C GLU A 625 4.56 -47.69 -12.47
N GLY A 626 4.78 -47.62 -11.16
CA GLY A 626 6.12 -47.35 -10.62
C GLY A 626 6.20 -47.09 -9.12
N SER A 627 7.43 -46.82 -8.64
CA SER A 627 7.76 -46.48 -7.25
C SER A 627 6.96 -45.26 -6.75
N ARG A 628 6.50 -45.31 -5.49
CA ARG A 628 5.56 -44.39 -4.84
C ARG A 628 6.05 -42.92 -4.72
N ALA A 629 7.21 -42.54 -5.25
CA ALA A 629 7.86 -41.24 -5.06
C ALA A 629 8.19 -40.47 -6.35
N VAL A 630 7.82 -40.96 -7.54
CA VAL A 630 8.20 -40.36 -8.83
C VAL A 630 7.12 -39.38 -9.31
N ASP A 631 7.52 -38.25 -9.88
CA ASP A 631 6.60 -37.31 -10.50
C ASP A 631 5.98 -37.86 -11.80
N SER A 632 4.71 -37.53 -12.08
CA SER A 632 4.06 -37.88 -13.34
C SER A 632 4.54 -36.96 -14.45
N ASN A 633 4.97 -37.52 -15.59
CA ASN A 633 5.13 -36.72 -16.80
C ASN A 633 3.78 -36.10 -17.22
N PHE A 634 3.76 -34.80 -17.51
CA PHE A 634 2.55 -34.04 -17.82
C PHE A 634 1.82 -34.55 -19.07
N GLU A 635 2.52 -34.81 -20.17
CA GLU A 635 1.90 -35.28 -21.43
C GLU A 635 1.23 -36.64 -21.25
N ARG A 636 1.88 -37.52 -20.47
CA ARG A 636 1.29 -38.80 -20.09
C ARG A 636 0.06 -38.61 -19.21
N TYR A 637 0.18 -37.77 -18.18
CA TYR A 637 -0.92 -37.50 -17.26
C TYR A 637 -2.17 -36.97 -18.00
N GLN A 638 -1.99 -36.00 -18.89
CA GLN A 638 -3.09 -35.41 -19.67
C GLN A 638 -3.75 -36.43 -20.61
N ALA A 639 -2.98 -37.34 -21.21
CA ALA A 639 -3.52 -38.38 -22.09
C ALA A 639 -4.35 -39.43 -21.31
N GLU A 640 -4.07 -39.62 -20.02
CA GLU A 640 -4.63 -40.72 -19.23
C GLU A 640 -5.70 -40.24 -18.22
N SER A 641 -5.74 -38.94 -17.84
CA SER A 641 -6.60 -38.42 -16.76
C SER A 641 -7.93 -37.79 -17.20
N GLU A 642 -8.15 -37.58 -18.51
CA GLU A 642 -9.29 -36.83 -19.09
C GLU A 642 -9.47 -35.40 -18.55
N ILE A 643 -8.49 -34.86 -17.80
CA ILE A 643 -8.55 -33.53 -17.20
C ILE A 643 -7.82 -32.53 -18.10
N ASP A 644 -8.52 -31.43 -18.40
CA ASP A 644 -7.93 -30.29 -19.10
C ASP A 644 -7.12 -29.44 -18.12
N LEU A 645 -5.83 -29.77 -18.01
CA LEU A 645 -4.88 -29.16 -17.09
C LEU A 645 -3.89 -28.28 -17.85
N ASP A 646 -3.69 -27.04 -17.38
CA ASP A 646 -2.61 -26.19 -17.84
C ASP A 646 -1.22 -26.78 -17.52
N ILE A 647 -0.22 -26.46 -18.33
CA ILE A 647 1.14 -27.00 -18.20
C ILE A 647 1.72 -26.59 -16.83
N PRO A 648 2.04 -27.53 -15.93
CA PRO A 648 2.59 -27.22 -14.62
C PRO A 648 4.10 -26.96 -14.76
N VAL A 649 4.47 -25.68 -14.74
CA VAL A 649 5.87 -25.25 -14.88
C VAL A 649 6.48 -25.07 -13.49
N THR A 650 7.62 -25.74 -13.25
CA THR A 650 8.30 -25.75 -11.96
C THR A 650 9.09 -24.47 -11.75
N VAL A 651 8.80 -23.75 -10.66
CA VAL A 651 9.61 -22.65 -10.14
C VAL A 651 10.96 -23.20 -9.65
N LYS A 652 12.04 -22.54 -10.01
CA LYS A 652 13.41 -22.77 -9.52
C LYS A 652 13.83 -21.71 -8.49
N GLY A 653 13.28 -20.49 -8.58
CA GLY A 653 13.57 -19.41 -7.66
C GLY A 653 13.25 -18.03 -8.25
N LEU A 654 13.76 -16.98 -7.61
CA LEU A 654 13.75 -15.61 -8.14
C LEU A 654 15.13 -15.28 -8.70
N GLY A 655 15.16 -14.83 -9.94
CA GLY A 655 16.36 -14.43 -10.66
C GLY A 655 16.65 -12.94 -10.52
N SER A 656 17.32 -12.39 -11.53
CA SER A 656 17.66 -10.96 -11.58
C SER A 656 16.43 -10.05 -11.57
N PHE A 657 16.59 -8.81 -11.11
CA PHE A 657 15.55 -7.79 -11.15
C PHE A 657 16.02 -6.56 -11.93
N ASN A 658 15.07 -5.84 -12.51
CA ASN A 658 15.31 -4.56 -13.16
C ASN A 658 14.16 -3.58 -12.91
N SER A 659 14.47 -2.29 -12.80
CA SER A 659 13.45 -1.24 -12.70
C SER A 659 12.96 -0.89 -14.11
N ILE A 660 11.67 -1.09 -14.38
CA ILE A 660 11.06 -0.88 -15.70
C ILE A 660 9.63 -0.34 -15.54
N GLN A 661 9.10 0.38 -16.55
CA GLN A 661 7.69 0.80 -16.55
C GLN A 661 6.79 -0.43 -16.42
N THR A 662 5.74 -0.32 -15.61
CA THR A 662 4.83 -1.44 -15.32
C THR A 662 3.37 -1.07 -15.56
N TYR A 663 2.57 -2.08 -15.84
CA TYR A 663 1.16 -1.95 -16.13
C TYR A 663 0.36 -3.06 -15.43
N ASP A 664 -0.93 -2.83 -15.26
CA ASP A 664 -1.92 -3.81 -14.82
C ASP A 664 -3.21 -3.61 -15.64
N ILE A 665 -4.07 -4.62 -15.72
CA ILE A 665 -5.34 -4.53 -16.47
C ILE A 665 -6.48 -5.14 -15.67
N GLU A 666 -7.69 -4.62 -15.87
CA GLU A 666 -8.92 -5.21 -15.34
C GLU A 666 -9.61 -6.00 -16.46
N VAL A 667 -10.15 -7.18 -16.14
CA VAL A 667 -10.72 -8.11 -17.12
C VAL A 667 -12.10 -8.52 -16.65
N GLU A 668 -13.10 -8.34 -17.53
CA GLU A 668 -14.51 -8.61 -17.21
C GLU A 668 -14.69 -10.07 -16.75
N GLU A 669 -15.51 -10.27 -15.70
CA GLU A 669 -15.94 -11.55 -15.11
C GLU A 669 -14.84 -12.44 -14.48
N ALA A 670 -13.65 -12.50 -15.09
CA ALA A 670 -12.62 -13.48 -14.73
C ALA A 670 -11.66 -12.96 -13.65
N HIS A 671 -11.42 -11.63 -13.60
CA HIS A 671 -10.43 -10.99 -12.72
C HIS A 671 -9.02 -11.65 -12.78
N CYS A 672 -8.71 -12.29 -13.90
CA CYS A 672 -7.46 -12.96 -14.22
C CYS A 672 -7.25 -13.08 -15.74
N PHE A 673 -6.01 -13.24 -16.19
CA PHE A 673 -5.65 -13.40 -17.61
C PHE A 673 -4.30 -14.10 -17.79
N TYR A 674 -4.01 -14.57 -19.02
CA TYR A 674 -2.70 -15.14 -19.37
C TYR A 674 -1.72 -14.08 -19.88
N CYS A 675 -0.53 -14.04 -19.31
CA CYS A 675 0.58 -13.16 -19.68
C CYS A 675 1.91 -13.91 -19.66
N ASP A 676 2.73 -13.74 -20.71
CA ASP A 676 3.95 -14.54 -20.95
C ASP A 676 3.71 -16.06 -20.83
N GLY A 677 2.48 -16.49 -21.13
CA GLY A 677 2.02 -17.86 -20.98
C GLY A 677 1.42 -18.23 -19.63
N TYR A 678 1.49 -17.40 -18.59
CA TYR A 678 1.06 -17.73 -17.22
C TYR A 678 -0.22 -17.03 -16.78
N LEU A 679 -1.02 -17.72 -15.96
CA LEU A 679 -2.25 -17.18 -15.40
C LEU A 679 -1.98 -16.23 -14.19
N THR A 680 -2.51 -15.00 -14.23
CA THR A 680 -2.31 -13.91 -13.24
C THR A 680 -3.61 -13.13 -12.90
N HIS A 681 -3.67 -12.29 -11.84
CA HIS A 681 -4.90 -11.81 -11.11
C HIS A 681 -5.05 -10.29 -10.77
N ASN A 682 -6.30 -9.76 -10.59
CA ASN A 682 -6.72 -8.32 -10.40
C ASN A 682 -7.39 -7.93 -9.01
N SER A 683 -7.65 -6.65 -8.58
CA SER A 683 -8.12 -6.24 -7.18
C SER A 683 -9.42 -5.37 -7.03
N ALA A 684 -10.22 -5.46 -5.93
CA ALA A 684 -11.48 -4.66 -5.64
C ALA A 684 -11.77 -4.22 -4.14
N GLY A 685 -12.81 -3.35 -3.86
CA GLY A 685 -13.25 -2.74 -2.54
C GLY A 685 -14.78 -2.81 -2.15
N MET A 686 -15.32 -2.12 -1.08
CA MET A 686 -16.73 -2.25 -0.52
C MET A 686 -17.38 -0.94 0.09
N ARG A 687 -18.73 -0.73 0.00
CA ARG A 687 -19.60 0.41 0.46
C ARG A 687 -20.94 -0.05 1.12
N GLN A 688 -21.55 0.76 2.00
CA GLN A 688 -22.81 0.44 2.70
C GLN A 688 -23.89 1.54 2.55
N PHE A 689 -25.14 1.13 2.29
CA PHE A 689 -26.31 1.98 2.03
C PHE A 689 -27.52 1.50 2.83
N ASP A 690 -28.47 2.39 3.13
CA ASP A 690 -29.76 1.99 3.74
C ASP A 690 -30.54 1.04 2.82
N SER A 691 -31.34 0.11 3.37
CA SER A 691 -32.18 -0.79 2.57
C SER A 691 -33.28 -0.07 1.78
N GLU A 692 -33.76 1.08 2.25
CA GLU A 692 -34.85 1.85 1.64
C GLU A 692 -34.36 2.89 0.61
N ASP A 693 -33.04 3.07 0.45
CA ASP A 693 -32.48 3.99 -0.54
C ASP A 693 -32.57 3.40 -1.95
N GLN A 694 -33.68 3.68 -2.63
CA GLN A 694 -33.94 3.22 -3.99
C GLN A 694 -32.96 3.76 -5.04
N LEU A 695 -32.37 4.94 -4.80
CA LEU A 695 -31.34 5.51 -5.68
C LEU A 695 -30.04 4.73 -5.55
N ALA A 696 -29.62 4.41 -4.32
CA ALA A 696 -28.45 3.59 -4.07
C ALA A 696 -28.62 2.12 -4.51
N SER A 697 -29.83 1.56 -4.33
CA SER A 697 -30.14 0.17 -4.70
C SER A 697 -30.16 -0.09 -6.20
N THR A 698 -30.41 0.95 -6.99
CA THR A 698 -30.40 0.90 -8.45
C THR A 698 -29.23 1.66 -9.07
N ALA A 699 -28.34 2.27 -8.26
CA ALA A 699 -27.21 3.07 -8.75
C ALA A 699 -26.30 2.32 -9.73
N LYS A 700 -26.20 1.00 -9.54
CA LYS A 700 -25.46 0.07 -10.40
C LYS A 700 -26.32 -0.75 -11.34
N ASP A 701 -27.63 -0.56 -11.33
CA ASP A 701 -28.51 -1.25 -12.28
C ASP A 701 -28.21 -0.73 -13.67
N ASN A 702 -27.98 -1.66 -14.60
CA ASN A 702 -27.49 -1.35 -15.94
C ASN A 702 -26.19 -0.53 -15.94
N LEU A 703 -25.34 -0.64 -14.89
CA LEU A 703 -23.95 -0.18 -14.96
C LEU A 703 -23.27 -0.79 -16.18
N TRP A 704 -23.62 -2.05 -16.46
CA TRP A 704 -23.35 -2.73 -17.71
C TRP A 704 -24.61 -2.64 -18.58
N GLN A 705 -24.49 -2.01 -19.74
CA GLN A 705 -25.57 -1.85 -20.71
C GLN A 705 -25.26 -2.64 -21.96
N GLN A 706 -26.25 -3.32 -22.51
CA GLN A 706 -26.13 -3.98 -23.79
C GLN A 706 -26.48 -2.99 -24.91
N ASP A 707 -25.59 -2.79 -25.89
CA ASP A 707 -25.85 -1.96 -27.06
C ASP A 707 -26.83 -2.63 -28.04
N ASP A 708 -27.25 -1.89 -29.08
CA ASP A 708 -28.19 -2.36 -30.10
C ASP A 708 -27.73 -3.62 -30.86
N LYS A 709 -26.45 -4.03 -30.69
CA LYS A 709 -25.84 -5.22 -31.29
C LYS A 709 -25.63 -6.35 -30.29
N GLY A 710 -26.06 -6.19 -29.03
CA GLY A 710 -25.90 -7.19 -27.99
C GLY A 710 -24.54 -7.14 -27.26
N ASN A 711 -23.72 -6.09 -27.41
CA ASN A 711 -22.46 -5.95 -26.67
C ASN A 711 -22.68 -5.25 -25.33
N TRP A 712 -22.16 -5.82 -24.25
CA TRP A 712 -22.15 -5.15 -22.95
C TRP A 712 -21.04 -4.09 -22.89
N ARG A 713 -21.37 -2.89 -22.41
CA ARG A 713 -20.46 -1.76 -22.15
C ARG A 713 -20.74 -1.20 -20.77
N ILE A 714 -19.73 -0.67 -20.07
CA ILE A 714 -19.97 0.11 -18.86
C ILE A 714 -20.57 1.47 -19.24
N ASP A 715 -21.55 1.94 -18.50
CA ASP A 715 -22.04 3.31 -18.56
C ASP A 715 -20.90 4.28 -18.18
N PRO A 716 -20.37 5.07 -19.15
CA PRO A 716 -19.22 5.93 -18.90
C PRO A 716 -19.46 6.99 -17.82
N GLU A 717 -20.72 7.36 -17.56
CA GLU A 717 -21.07 8.31 -16.51
C GLU A 717 -21.09 7.66 -15.10
N ARG A 718 -20.98 6.33 -15.01
CA ARG A 718 -21.09 5.55 -13.77
C ARG A 718 -19.90 4.61 -13.51
N ASP A 719 -18.85 4.67 -14.33
CA ASP A 719 -17.68 3.77 -14.27
C ASP A 719 -17.02 3.71 -12.88
N SER A 720 -16.91 4.85 -12.19
CA SER A 720 -16.27 4.91 -10.86
C SER A 720 -16.98 4.05 -9.81
N LEU A 721 -18.28 3.78 -9.93
CA LEU A 721 -19.03 2.93 -9.00
C LEU A 721 -18.49 1.49 -8.93
N ARG A 722 -17.73 1.01 -9.92
CA ARG A 722 -17.10 -0.33 -9.88
C ARG A 722 -16.07 -0.48 -8.75
N MET A 723 -15.57 0.62 -8.20
CA MET A 723 -14.49 0.61 -7.21
C MET A 723 -14.89 -0.01 -5.87
N ALA A 724 -16.19 -0.24 -5.63
CA ALA A 724 -16.63 -0.83 -4.39
C ALA A 724 -17.99 -1.56 -4.44
N ASN A 725 -18.13 -2.69 -3.76
CA ASN A 725 -19.38 -3.45 -3.65
C ASN A 725 -20.46 -2.69 -2.86
N HIS A 726 -21.71 -2.65 -3.30
CA HIS A 726 -22.79 -2.02 -2.52
C HIS A 726 -23.45 -3.00 -1.55
N THR A 727 -23.56 -2.64 -0.27
CA THR A 727 -24.20 -3.44 0.78
C THR A 727 -25.43 -2.71 1.33
N HIS A 728 -26.60 -3.33 1.25
CA HIS A 728 -27.86 -2.85 1.81
C HIS A 728 -27.98 -3.19 3.28
N VAL A 729 -28.07 -2.19 4.14
CA VAL A 729 -28.23 -2.33 5.58
C VAL A 729 -29.73 -2.32 5.90
N PHE A 730 -30.26 -3.50 6.21
CA PHE A 730 -31.62 -3.68 6.66
C PHE A 730 -31.72 -3.44 8.17
N HIS A 731 -32.58 -2.51 8.55
CA HIS A 731 -32.95 -2.27 9.95
C HIS A 731 -34.15 -3.11 10.41
N GLN A 732 -34.84 -3.77 9.48
CA GLN A 732 -35.73 -4.90 9.74
C GLN A 732 -35.07 -6.24 9.38
N LYS A 733 -35.67 -7.38 9.76
CA LYS A 733 -35.21 -8.67 9.22
C LYS A 733 -35.61 -8.74 7.75
N PRO A 734 -34.67 -8.89 6.79
CA PRO A 734 -35.02 -9.03 5.39
C PRO A 734 -35.91 -10.27 5.21
N THR A 735 -36.94 -10.14 4.38
CA THR A 735 -37.84 -11.22 4.01
C THR A 735 -37.11 -12.26 3.18
N LEU A 736 -37.68 -13.47 3.09
CA LEU A 736 -37.15 -14.51 2.21
C LEU A 736 -37.13 -14.04 0.75
N GLN A 737 -38.14 -13.28 0.32
CA GLN A 737 -38.23 -12.77 -1.03
C GLN A 737 -37.15 -11.71 -1.30
N GLU A 738 -36.94 -10.75 -0.40
CA GLU A 738 -35.84 -9.76 -0.51
C GLU A 738 -34.46 -10.44 -0.48
N SER A 739 -34.30 -11.50 0.32
CA SER A 739 -33.07 -12.29 0.34
C SER A 739 -32.85 -13.05 -0.96
N ILE A 740 -33.91 -13.64 -1.54
CA ILE A 740 -33.86 -14.31 -2.85
C ILE A 740 -33.56 -13.31 -3.95
N GLU A 741 -34.16 -12.13 -3.92
CA GLU A 741 -33.93 -11.06 -4.89
C GLU A 741 -32.51 -10.51 -4.78
N ALA A 742 -32.00 -10.29 -3.57
CA ALA A 742 -30.61 -9.90 -3.32
C ALA A 742 -29.61 -10.96 -3.82
N VAL A 743 -29.84 -12.24 -3.53
CA VAL A 743 -28.99 -13.34 -4.02
C VAL A 743 -29.08 -13.50 -5.54
N ARG A 744 -30.28 -13.34 -6.12
CA ARG A 744 -30.45 -13.32 -7.59
C ARG A 744 -29.71 -12.14 -8.21
N LYS A 745 -29.80 -10.96 -7.60
CA LYS A 745 -29.07 -9.76 -8.03
C LYS A 745 -27.55 -9.99 -7.93
N GLN A 746 -27.08 -10.64 -6.87
CA GLN A 746 -25.66 -11.01 -6.74
C GLN A 746 -25.22 -11.97 -7.84
N TYR A 747 -26.08 -12.92 -8.18
CA TYR A 747 -25.83 -13.90 -9.23
C TYR A 747 -25.81 -13.27 -10.64
N TYR A 748 -26.73 -12.34 -10.95
CA TYR A 748 -26.88 -11.77 -12.29
C TYR A 748 -26.06 -10.49 -12.52
N SER A 749 -25.69 -9.75 -11.47
CA SER A 749 -25.00 -8.46 -11.60
C SER A 749 -23.81 -8.26 -10.66
N GLY A 750 -23.46 -9.24 -9.82
CA GLY A 750 -22.39 -9.11 -8.82
C GLY A 750 -22.70 -8.16 -7.65
N GLU A 751 -23.94 -7.65 -7.55
CA GLU A 751 -24.39 -6.64 -6.59
C GLU A 751 -25.53 -7.16 -5.69
N GLY A 752 -25.88 -6.45 -4.62
CA GLY A 752 -26.97 -6.86 -3.72
C GLY A 752 -26.48 -7.59 -2.47
N ALA A 753 -25.29 -7.24 -1.98
CA ALA A 753 -24.92 -7.61 -0.61
C ALA A 753 -25.92 -6.99 0.37
N ILE A 754 -26.26 -7.73 1.42
CA ILE A 754 -27.18 -7.27 2.45
C ILE A 754 -26.54 -7.48 3.83
N GLN A 755 -26.82 -6.58 4.75
CA GLN A 755 -26.45 -6.62 6.16
C GLN A 755 -27.71 -6.44 6.99
N TRP A 756 -27.83 -7.20 8.08
CA TRP A 756 -28.91 -7.02 9.03
C TRP A 756 -28.40 -6.31 10.29
N ALA A 757 -28.78 -5.04 10.45
CA ALA A 757 -28.27 -4.17 11.51
C ALA A 757 -28.64 -4.66 12.92
N GLY A 758 -29.86 -5.19 13.11
CA GLY A 758 -30.33 -5.66 14.43
C GLY A 758 -29.44 -6.76 15.02
N GLU A 759 -29.00 -7.71 14.19
CA GLU A 759 -28.08 -8.78 14.60
C GLU A 759 -26.65 -8.29 14.80
N ALA A 760 -26.19 -7.35 13.97
CA ALA A 760 -24.89 -6.72 14.14
C ALA A 760 -24.81 -5.96 15.47
N VAL A 761 -25.84 -5.17 15.79
CA VAL A 761 -25.96 -4.42 17.06
C VAL A 761 -26.12 -5.37 18.26
N ALA A 762 -26.85 -6.48 18.11
CA ALA A 762 -26.92 -7.50 19.16
C ALA A 762 -25.53 -8.10 19.46
N ARG A 763 -24.76 -8.40 18.41
CA ARG A 763 -23.40 -8.92 18.52
C ARG A 763 -22.41 -7.93 19.13
N SER A 764 -22.54 -6.64 18.83
CA SER A 764 -21.67 -5.59 19.35
C SER A 764 -21.96 -5.20 20.80
N ASN A 765 -23.13 -5.58 21.33
CA ASN A 765 -23.54 -5.34 22.71
C ASN A 765 -23.54 -6.64 23.53
N ARG A 766 -22.58 -7.53 23.26
CA ARG A 766 -22.53 -8.87 23.88
C ARG A 766 -22.41 -8.85 25.41
N ASP A 767 -21.91 -7.75 25.96
CA ASP A 767 -21.85 -7.47 27.39
C ASP A 767 -23.24 -7.31 28.03
N LEU A 768 -24.23 -6.83 27.27
CA LEU A 768 -25.60 -6.61 27.74
C LEU A 768 -26.64 -7.53 27.07
N VAL A 769 -26.28 -8.14 25.93
CA VAL A 769 -27.12 -9.02 25.11
C VAL A 769 -26.43 -10.39 24.99
N PRO A 770 -26.58 -11.26 26.01
CA PRO A 770 -26.02 -12.60 25.96
C PRO A 770 -26.72 -13.47 24.88
N PRO A 771 -26.09 -14.54 24.39
CA PRO A 771 -26.57 -15.32 23.24
C PRO A 771 -28.01 -15.83 23.37
N GLU A 772 -28.43 -16.23 24.57
CA GLU A 772 -29.77 -16.69 24.89
C GLU A 772 -30.85 -15.61 24.76
N GLU A 773 -30.46 -14.33 24.83
CA GLU A 773 -31.37 -13.19 24.75
C GLU A 773 -31.34 -12.49 23.38
N ASN A 774 -30.51 -12.96 22.44
CA ASN A 774 -30.38 -12.38 21.11
C ASN A 774 -31.74 -12.17 20.44
N GLN A 775 -32.62 -13.19 20.43
CA GLN A 775 -33.92 -13.07 19.78
C GLN A 775 -34.83 -12.03 20.45
N ALA A 776 -34.78 -11.89 21.77
CA ALA A 776 -35.57 -10.91 22.50
C ALA A 776 -35.08 -9.48 22.24
N PHE A 777 -33.77 -9.26 22.25
CA PHE A 777 -33.18 -7.97 21.90
C PHE A 777 -33.46 -7.59 20.45
N ILE A 778 -33.35 -8.54 19.54
CA ILE A 778 -33.64 -8.33 18.12
C ILE A 778 -35.11 -7.93 17.91
N ALA A 779 -36.05 -8.56 18.61
CA ALA A 779 -37.46 -8.16 18.56
C ALA A 779 -37.65 -6.72 19.06
N ALA A 780 -36.96 -6.34 20.14
CA ALA A 780 -36.98 -4.98 20.65
C ALA A 780 -36.33 -3.97 19.68
N TYR A 781 -35.25 -4.35 18.98
CA TYR A 781 -34.62 -3.52 17.95
C TYR A 781 -35.57 -3.23 16.80
N VAL A 782 -36.26 -4.26 16.29
CA VAL A 782 -37.25 -4.11 15.21
C VAL A 782 -38.44 -3.26 15.65
N ALA A 783 -38.85 -3.35 16.92
CA ALA A 783 -39.91 -2.51 17.48
C ALA A 783 -39.49 -1.06 17.75
N GLY A 784 -38.21 -0.70 17.56
CA GLY A 784 -37.67 0.62 17.92
C GLY A 784 -37.40 0.81 19.42
N GLU A 785 -37.52 -0.26 20.20
CA GLU A 785 -37.42 -0.29 21.67
C GLU A 785 -36.02 -0.71 22.16
N ALA A 786 -35.05 -0.97 21.27
CA ALA A 786 -33.70 -1.40 21.67
C ALA A 786 -33.01 -0.45 22.67
N LYS A 787 -33.29 0.87 22.61
CA LYS A 787 -32.79 1.85 23.60
C LYS A 787 -33.30 1.53 25.00
N GLN A 788 -34.62 1.34 25.09
CA GLN A 788 -35.30 1.03 26.34
C GLN A 788 -34.93 -0.36 26.85
N TRP A 789 -34.71 -1.30 25.95
CA TRP A 789 -34.24 -2.64 26.30
C TRP A 789 -32.84 -2.61 26.94
N LEU A 790 -31.88 -1.89 26.34
CA LEU A 790 -30.54 -1.72 26.92
C LEU A 790 -30.59 -0.96 28.26
N LEU A 791 -31.45 0.06 28.36
CA LEU A 791 -31.72 0.78 29.62
C LEU A 791 -32.33 -0.11 30.71
N GLN A 792 -33.15 -1.10 30.35
CA GLN A 792 -33.69 -2.05 31.32
C GLN A 792 -32.61 -3.01 31.82
N LYS A 793 -31.63 -3.37 30.98
CA LYS A 793 -30.48 -4.19 31.37
C LYS A 793 -29.49 -3.43 32.24
N ASP A 794 -29.23 -2.18 31.90
CA ASP A 794 -28.41 -1.29 32.71
C ASP A 794 -29.01 0.13 32.74
N PRO A 795 -29.77 0.46 33.79
CA PRO A 795 -30.38 1.78 33.96
C PRO A 795 -29.37 2.92 34.15
N SER A 796 -28.08 2.60 34.35
CA SER A 796 -27.02 3.60 34.53
C SER A 796 -26.44 4.12 33.21
N LEU A 797 -26.79 3.50 32.07
CA LEU A 797 -26.31 3.92 30.76
C LEU A 797 -26.83 5.32 30.41
N SER A 798 -25.89 6.21 30.07
CA SER A 798 -26.23 7.56 29.62
C SER A 798 -26.89 7.53 28.23
N GLU A 799 -27.70 8.55 27.92
CA GLU A 799 -28.33 8.70 26.59
C GLU A 799 -27.31 8.65 25.44
N PHE A 800 -26.12 9.21 25.67
CA PHE A 800 -25.00 9.12 24.73
C PHE A 800 -24.51 7.67 24.55
N GLU A 801 -24.27 6.94 25.64
CA GLU A 801 -23.81 5.54 25.60
C GLU A 801 -24.83 4.63 24.92
N ILE A 802 -26.13 4.88 25.12
CA ILE A 802 -27.20 4.13 24.46
C ILE A 802 -27.25 4.42 22.95
N ASN A 803 -27.11 5.69 22.57
CA ASN A 803 -27.06 6.07 21.16
C ASN A 803 -25.82 5.51 20.47
N ASP A 804 -24.66 5.56 21.13
CA ASP A 804 -23.42 4.91 20.69
C ASP A 804 -23.65 3.41 20.49
N ARG A 805 -24.11 2.71 21.53
CA ARG A 805 -24.40 1.26 21.54
C ARG A 805 -25.33 0.80 20.42
N ILE A 806 -26.35 1.58 20.10
CA ILE A 806 -27.26 1.27 18.98
C ILE A 806 -26.65 1.63 17.63
N SER A 807 -25.73 2.59 17.62
CA SER A 807 -24.90 2.96 16.47
C SER A 807 -23.59 2.18 16.37
N ARG A 808 -23.36 1.12 17.17
CA ARG A 808 -22.17 0.24 17.17
C ARG A 808 -22.08 -0.67 15.95
N TYR A 809 -22.27 -0.02 14.83
CA TYR A 809 -21.81 -0.33 13.51
C TYR A 809 -20.70 0.67 13.03
N GLY A 810 -20.12 1.58 13.89
CA GLY A 810 -18.85 2.43 13.73
C GLY A 810 -18.30 3.19 15.03
N LEU A 811 -17.02 3.70 15.21
CA LEU A 811 -16.38 4.17 16.54
C LEU A 811 -15.14 5.22 16.65
N ASN A 812 -14.91 6.07 17.77
CA ASN A 812 -13.60 6.71 18.39
C ASN A 812 -13.56 7.72 19.72
N PRO A 813 -12.47 7.91 20.61
CA PRO A 813 -12.36 8.62 22.02
C PRO A 813 -11.42 9.92 22.38
N CYS A 814 -11.51 10.73 23.55
CA CYS A 814 -10.83 12.13 23.86
C CYS A 814 -10.58 12.80 25.35
N ILE A 815 -9.97 14.03 25.57
CA ILE A 815 -9.85 14.85 26.87
C ILE A 815 -10.32 16.35 26.83
N THR A 816 -10.42 17.07 27.99
CA THR A 816 -10.89 18.49 28.11
C THR A 816 -9.83 19.59 27.89
N SER A 817 -10.29 20.81 27.55
CA SER A 817 -9.45 21.95 27.14
C SER A 817 -8.77 22.75 28.27
N ASP A 818 -9.21 22.62 29.52
CA ASP A 818 -8.63 23.33 30.68
C ASP A 818 -7.50 22.55 31.37
N VAL A 819 -7.20 21.34 30.90
CA VAL A 819 -6.08 20.51 31.38
C VAL A 819 -4.75 21.18 31.10
N TRP A 820 -3.84 21.15 32.08
CA TRP A 820 -2.48 21.66 31.94
C TRP A 820 -1.53 20.58 31.44
N ILE A 821 -0.71 20.95 30.47
CA ILE A 821 0.31 20.13 29.83
C ILE A 821 1.66 20.76 30.11
N HIS A 822 2.63 19.97 30.55
CA HIS A 822 4.00 20.45 30.74
C HIS A 822 4.69 20.53 29.38
N THR A 823 4.99 21.75 28.91
CA THR A 823 5.61 21.97 27.60
C THR A 823 7.07 22.42 27.72
N GLY A 824 7.80 22.42 26.61
CA GLY A 824 9.17 22.95 26.50
C GLY A 824 9.27 24.43 26.81
N GLU A 825 8.15 25.15 26.79
CA GLU A 825 8.05 26.57 27.14
C GLU A 825 7.33 26.79 28.48
N GLY A 826 7.32 25.77 29.34
CA GLY A 826 6.60 25.74 30.62
C GLY A 826 5.18 25.18 30.50
N PRO A 827 4.45 25.04 31.61
CA PRO A 827 3.08 24.52 31.57
C PRO A 827 2.13 25.40 30.72
N ARG A 828 1.28 24.78 29.91
CA ARG A 828 0.24 25.42 29.08
C ARG A 828 -1.08 24.65 29.15
N GLN A 829 -2.22 25.33 29.07
CA GLN A 829 -3.51 24.62 29.02
C GLN A 829 -3.79 24.11 27.61
N VAL A 830 -4.49 22.97 27.49
CA VAL A 830 -4.86 22.36 26.20
C VAL A 830 -5.50 23.39 25.26
N LYS A 831 -6.40 24.25 25.75
CA LYS A 831 -7.04 25.30 24.95
C LYS A 831 -6.04 26.25 24.27
N ASP A 832 -4.89 26.48 24.89
CA ASP A 832 -3.85 27.38 24.38
C ASP A 832 -2.92 26.65 23.39
N LEU A 833 -2.99 25.32 23.38
CA LEU A 833 -2.21 24.37 22.58
C LEU A 833 -3.01 23.78 21.41
N ILE A 834 -4.32 24.03 21.33
CA ILE A 834 -5.14 23.55 20.22
C ILE A 834 -4.70 24.22 18.93
N GLY A 835 -4.43 23.42 17.90
CA GLY A 835 -3.98 23.91 16.60
C GLY A 835 -2.57 24.49 16.61
N LYS A 836 -1.77 24.19 17.65
CA LYS A 836 -0.41 24.72 17.79
C LYS A 836 0.58 23.62 18.11
N GLN A 837 1.57 23.47 17.24
CA GLN A 837 2.76 22.70 17.56
C GLN A 837 3.40 23.24 18.83
N HIS A 838 3.74 22.33 19.73
CA HIS A 838 4.44 22.63 20.96
C HIS A 838 5.21 21.39 21.40
N SER A 839 6.27 21.59 22.16
CA SER A 839 7.02 20.47 22.73
C SER A 839 6.41 20.09 24.07
N THR A 840 6.09 18.83 24.35
CA THR A 840 5.54 18.36 25.62
C THR A 840 6.53 17.44 26.33
N TYR A 841 6.66 17.61 27.65
CA TYR A 841 7.48 16.77 28.48
C TYR A 841 6.76 15.47 28.85
N VAL A 842 7.43 14.35 28.62
CA VAL A 842 7.00 13.01 29.04
C VAL A 842 8.15 12.36 29.79
N ASN A 843 7.98 12.17 31.10
CA ASN A 843 8.98 11.51 31.97
C ASN A 843 10.38 12.14 31.95
N GLY A 844 10.44 13.47 31.83
CA GLY A 844 11.69 14.22 31.84
C GLY A 844 12.31 14.47 30.46
N GLU A 845 11.75 13.86 29.41
CA GLU A 845 12.18 14.07 28.02
C GLU A 845 11.18 14.93 27.27
N LEU A 846 11.69 15.78 26.38
CA LEU A 846 10.90 16.75 25.63
C LEU A 846 10.59 16.22 24.22
N PHE A 847 9.30 16.09 23.90
CA PHE A 847 8.83 15.59 22.61
C PHE A 847 8.05 16.67 21.86
N SER A 848 8.37 16.91 20.59
CA SER A 848 7.54 17.80 19.77
C SER A 848 6.22 17.12 19.41
N THR A 849 5.11 17.81 19.63
CA THR A 849 3.81 17.40 19.07
C THR A 849 3.80 17.61 17.55
N THR A 850 2.80 17.05 16.87
CA THR A 850 2.59 17.33 15.45
C THR A 850 2.28 18.82 15.23
N PRO A 851 2.37 19.35 13.99
CA PRO A 851 2.11 20.76 13.71
C PRO A 851 0.76 21.28 14.25
N GLU A 852 -0.24 20.41 14.33
CA GLU A 852 -1.58 20.71 14.80
C GLU A 852 -1.71 20.71 16.33
N GLY A 853 -0.74 20.15 17.06
CA GLY A 853 -0.77 20.05 18.52
C GLY A 853 -2.00 19.31 19.05
N PHE A 854 -2.70 19.91 20.02
CA PHE A 854 -3.99 19.40 20.47
C PHE A 854 -5.09 19.68 19.43
N PHE A 855 -6.07 18.79 19.27
CA PHE A 855 -7.18 19.00 18.35
C PHE A 855 -8.54 18.85 19.05
N TYR A 856 -9.47 19.73 18.68
CA TYR A 856 -10.82 19.73 19.22
C TYR A 856 -11.64 18.62 18.55
N SER A 857 -12.16 17.72 19.38
CA SER A 857 -12.84 16.48 18.98
C SER A 857 -14.33 16.47 19.32
N GLY A 858 -14.89 17.65 19.57
CA GLY A 858 -16.27 17.88 19.97
C GLY A 858 -16.45 18.01 21.48
N THR A 859 -17.66 18.38 21.89
CA THR A 859 -18.07 18.45 23.30
C THR A 859 -18.60 17.09 23.73
N LYS A 860 -17.97 16.49 24.74
CA LYS A 860 -18.28 15.14 25.23
C LYS A 860 -18.51 15.18 26.75
N PRO A 861 -19.27 14.24 27.33
CA PRO A 861 -19.34 14.08 28.78
C PRO A 861 -17.97 13.65 29.32
N VAL A 862 -17.57 14.22 30.46
CA VAL A 862 -16.23 14.04 31.03
C VAL A 862 -16.29 13.75 32.52
N PHE A 863 -15.44 12.82 32.95
CA PHE A 863 -15.20 12.47 34.33
C PHE A 863 -14.21 13.47 34.95
N LYS A 864 -14.40 13.79 36.23
CA LYS A 864 -13.41 14.54 37.03
C LYS A 864 -12.71 13.56 37.97
N LEU A 865 -11.51 13.14 37.58
CA LEU A 865 -10.64 12.34 38.42
C LEU A 865 -10.06 13.23 39.54
N VAL A 866 -10.09 12.75 40.77
CA VAL A 866 -9.58 13.43 41.97
C VAL A 866 -8.74 12.44 42.77
N THR A 867 -7.50 12.79 43.09
CA THR A 867 -6.60 11.95 43.91
C THR A 867 -6.62 12.39 45.37
N GLN A 868 -6.23 11.50 46.28
CA GLN A 868 -6.17 11.79 47.72
C GLN A 868 -5.15 12.90 48.05
N GLU A 869 -4.06 12.98 47.28
CA GLU A 869 -3.02 14.00 47.37
C GLU A 869 -3.45 15.35 46.81
N GLY A 870 -4.67 15.45 46.27
CA GLY A 870 -5.28 16.70 45.82
C GLY A 870 -5.13 17.03 44.34
N TYR A 871 -4.56 16.14 43.52
CA TYR A 871 -4.50 16.33 42.07
C TYR A 871 -5.85 16.07 41.42
N THR A 872 -6.21 16.84 40.38
CA THR A 872 -7.49 16.65 39.67
C THR A 872 -7.32 16.76 38.16
N LEU A 873 -8.04 15.93 37.40
CA LEU A 873 -8.00 15.89 35.93
C LEU A 873 -9.42 15.68 35.36
N ARG A 874 -9.74 16.26 34.18
CA ARG A 874 -11.03 16.07 33.50
C ARG A 874 -10.88 15.46 32.10
N LEU A 875 -11.56 14.35 31.83
CA LEU A 875 -11.34 13.49 30.64
C LEU A 875 -12.58 12.64 30.28
N THR A 876 -12.71 12.13 29.05
CA THR A 876 -13.83 11.22 28.71
C THR A 876 -13.62 9.85 29.35
N GLY A 877 -14.70 9.08 29.58
CA GLY A 877 -14.62 7.79 30.30
C GLY A 877 -13.64 6.80 29.66
N ASN A 878 -13.71 6.66 28.34
CA ASN A 878 -12.80 5.86 27.55
C ASN A 878 -11.38 6.43 27.38
N HIS A 879 -11.07 7.59 27.96
CA HIS A 879 -9.72 8.14 27.95
C HIS A 879 -8.87 7.49 29.05
N LYS A 880 -7.72 6.92 28.67
CA LYS A 880 -6.93 6.10 29.60
C LYS A 880 -6.01 6.95 30.49
N VAL A 881 -5.83 6.53 31.75
CA VAL A 881 -4.81 7.04 32.68
C VAL A 881 -3.99 5.89 33.25
N LEU A 882 -2.77 6.17 33.71
CA LEU A 882 -1.88 5.15 34.28
C LEU A 882 -2.21 4.88 35.76
N LYS A 883 -2.62 3.66 36.08
CA LYS A 883 -2.83 3.15 37.43
C LYS A 883 -1.65 2.27 37.85
N VAL A 884 -1.08 2.54 39.02
CA VAL A 884 -0.05 1.72 39.65
C VAL A 884 -0.67 0.39 40.08
N THR A 885 -0.20 -0.69 39.48
CA THR A 885 -0.66 -2.06 39.76
C THR A 885 0.12 -2.71 40.89
N THR A 886 1.42 -2.44 41.00
CA THR A 886 2.26 -3.01 42.06
C THR A 886 3.45 -2.10 42.37
N GLN A 887 3.78 -1.92 43.64
CA GLN A 887 4.92 -1.12 44.07
C GLN A 887 5.73 -1.84 45.16
N THR A 888 7.03 -2.01 44.90
CA THR A 888 8.01 -2.58 45.82
C THR A 888 9.04 -1.51 46.23
N GLN A 889 9.98 -1.85 47.12
CA GLN A 889 11.08 -0.94 47.48
C GLN A 889 12.01 -0.60 46.31
N LYS A 890 12.09 -1.43 45.26
CA LYS A 890 13.01 -1.24 44.13
C LYS A 890 12.33 -0.87 42.82
N SER A 891 11.06 -1.22 42.64
CA SER A 891 10.36 -1.10 41.35
C SER A 891 8.88 -0.77 41.52
N GLN A 892 8.34 0.05 40.62
CA GLN A 892 6.94 0.41 40.52
C GLN A 892 6.41 0.04 39.13
N TYR A 893 5.29 -0.67 39.07
CA TYR A 893 4.63 -1.14 37.85
C TYR A 893 3.25 -0.48 37.72
N ALA A 894 2.83 -0.17 36.50
CA ALA A 894 1.58 0.52 36.21
C ALA A 894 0.99 0.09 34.86
N GLU A 895 -0.32 0.27 34.71
CA GLU A 895 -1.11 -0.09 33.53
C GLU A 895 -2.01 1.09 33.11
N TRP A 896 -2.30 1.24 31.82
CA TRP A 896 -3.29 2.17 31.30
C TRP A 896 -4.70 1.61 31.42
N ILE A 897 -5.51 2.29 32.21
CA ILE A 897 -6.93 1.96 32.45
C ILE A 897 -7.82 3.12 31.98
N PRO A 898 -8.95 2.86 31.30
CA PRO A 898 -9.96 3.88 31.04
C PRO A 898 -10.36 4.61 32.32
N ALA A 899 -10.61 5.91 32.24
CA ALA A 899 -10.95 6.73 33.39
C ALA A 899 -12.25 6.30 34.09
N ASP A 900 -13.22 5.78 33.32
CA ASP A 900 -14.48 5.25 33.85
C ASP A 900 -14.34 3.88 34.53
N ALA A 901 -13.23 3.18 34.32
CA ALA A 901 -12.92 1.90 34.96
C ALA A 901 -12.08 2.03 36.25
N LEU A 902 -11.81 3.25 36.72
CA LEU A 902 -11.06 3.49 37.96
C LEU A 902 -11.92 3.30 39.22
N ASN A 903 -11.33 2.67 40.24
CA ASN A 903 -11.99 2.46 41.52
C ASN A 903 -11.34 3.30 42.65
N PRO A 904 -12.12 3.78 43.65
CA PRO A 904 -11.56 4.45 44.81
C PRO A 904 -10.51 3.59 45.54
N GLY A 905 -9.33 4.15 45.76
CA GLY A 905 -8.16 3.44 46.32
C GLY A 905 -7.11 3.08 45.28
N ASP A 906 -7.46 3.13 43.98
CA ASP A 906 -6.49 3.02 42.90
C ASP A 906 -5.48 4.16 42.95
N ARG A 907 -4.20 3.79 42.81
CA ARG A 907 -3.09 4.75 42.84
C ARG A 907 -2.77 5.17 41.42
N ILE A 908 -2.95 6.44 41.09
CA ILE A 908 -2.63 6.96 39.75
C ILE A 908 -1.16 7.36 39.70
N LEU A 909 -0.47 6.93 38.66
CA LEU A 909 0.94 7.24 38.46
C LEU A 909 1.08 8.67 37.90
N LEU A 910 1.87 9.49 38.58
CA LEU A 910 2.27 10.81 38.09
C LEU A 910 3.58 10.69 37.31
N HIS A 911 3.71 11.51 36.26
CA HIS A 911 4.94 11.57 35.45
C HIS A 911 6.18 11.90 36.28
N ASN A 912 7.32 11.33 35.89
CA ASN A 912 8.59 11.55 36.59
C ASN A 912 9.43 12.65 35.91
N HIS A 913 9.25 13.90 36.32
CA HIS A 913 9.95 15.07 35.76
C HIS A 913 11.08 15.59 36.66
N ARG A 914 11.59 14.77 37.60
CA ARG A 914 12.52 15.21 38.66
C ARG A 914 13.91 15.68 38.17
N GLY A 915 14.25 15.47 36.90
CA GLY A 915 15.52 15.87 36.29
C GLY A 915 15.39 17.00 35.25
N LEU A 916 14.25 17.69 35.16
CA LEU A 916 14.08 18.77 34.19
C LEU A 916 14.95 19.98 34.53
N GLN A 917 15.63 20.50 33.52
CA GLN A 917 16.29 21.79 33.60
C GLN A 917 15.25 22.91 33.74
N PRO A 918 15.56 24.02 34.42
CA PRO A 918 14.67 25.17 34.49
C PRO A 918 14.34 25.67 33.09
N TRP A 919 13.08 26.04 32.87
CA TRP A 919 12.66 26.71 31.64
C TRP A 919 13.35 28.08 31.49
N ASP A 920 13.58 28.50 30.26
CA ASP A 920 14.06 29.85 29.94
C ASP A 920 12.90 30.86 30.06
N GLY A 921 13.10 31.97 30.77
CA GLY A 921 12.10 33.03 30.95
C GLY A 921 12.72 34.43 31.11
N GLU A 922 11.94 35.41 31.59
CA GLU A 922 12.44 36.74 32.03
C GLU A 922 12.55 36.88 33.57
N GLY A 923 13.76 36.89 34.17
CA GLY A 923 13.96 36.83 35.63
C GLY A 923 15.13 35.96 36.08
N SER A 924 15.45 35.95 37.38
CA SER A 924 16.51 35.11 37.94
C SER A 924 15.94 34.08 38.93
N VAL A 925 16.72 33.04 39.23
CA VAL A 925 16.34 32.01 40.22
C VAL A 925 16.07 32.66 41.59
N GLU A 926 16.86 33.66 41.94
CA GLU A 926 16.72 34.45 43.17
C GLU A 926 15.43 35.27 43.17
N ALA A 927 15.11 35.93 42.05
CA ALA A 927 13.84 36.63 41.87
C ALA A 927 12.66 35.67 42.00
N GLY A 928 12.73 34.49 41.37
CA GLY A 928 11.71 33.45 41.46
C GLY A 928 11.50 32.97 42.90
N TRP A 929 12.57 32.70 43.64
CA TRP A 929 12.49 32.30 45.05
C TRP A 929 11.82 33.38 45.92
N LEU A 930 12.21 34.65 45.75
CA LEU A 930 11.68 35.78 46.51
C LEU A 930 10.21 36.08 46.20
N LEU A 931 9.84 36.07 44.91
CA LEU A 931 8.45 36.26 44.48
C LEU A 931 7.57 35.09 44.93
N GLY A 932 8.11 33.87 44.96
CA GLY A 932 7.42 32.69 45.48
C GLY A 932 7.09 32.82 46.97
N ASN A 933 8.06 33.24 47.79
CA ASN A 933 7.82 33.54 49.22
C ASN A 933 6.81 34.69 49.40
N LEU A 934 6.92 35.74 48.59
CA LEU A 934 6.04 36.90 48.67
C LEU A 934 4.58 36.53 48.38
N VAL A 935 4.36 35.69 47.36
CA VAL A 935 3.04 35.18 46.98
C VAL A 935 2.51 34.17 47.99
N GLY A 936 3.39 33.37 48.58
CA GLY A 936 3.01 32.30 49.48
C GLY A 936 2.56 32.80 50.85
N ASP A 937 3.45 33.47 51.57
CA ASP A 937 3.23 33.90 52.96
C ASP A 937 3.58 35.39 53.20
N GLY A 938 4.04 36.10 52.16
CA GLY A 938 4.33 37.53 52.22
C GLY A 938 3.12 38.44 51.94
N SER A 939 3.37 39.74 51.90
CA SER A 939 2.33 40.73 51.56
C SER A 939 2.95 41.99 50.95
N ILE A 940 2.19 42.74 50.15
CA ILE A 940 2.60 44.08 49.70
C ILE A 940 1.80 45.11 50.49
N ALA A 941 2.49 46.02 51.15
CA ALA A 941 1.93 47.14 51.88
C ALA A 941 2.22 48.44 51.13
N LYS A 942 1.20 49.25 50.88
CA LYS A 942 1.36 50.58 50.29
C LYS A 942 1.58 51.61 51.39
N THR A 943 2.66 52.38 51.27
CA THR A 943 2.83 53.62 52.03
C THR A 943 2.54 54.81 51.12
N GLN A 944 2.38 56.00 51.69
CA GLN A 944 2.15 57.23 50.92
C GLN A 944 3.30 57.60 49.96
N TRP A 945 4.49 56.99 50.12
CA TRP A 945 5.68 57.30 49.32
C TRP A 945 6.09 56.14 48.39
N ASN A 946 5.92 54.90 48.82
CA ASN A 946 6.28 53.71 48.05
C ASN A 946 5.55 52.43 48.50
N ASP A 947 5.47 51.47 47.57
CA ASP A 947 4.98 50.12 47.84
C ASP A 947 6.13 49.27 48.41
N ASN A 948 5.88 48.52 49.48
CA ASN A 948 6.87 47.67 50.15
C ASN A 948 6.38 46.22 50.20
N ALA A 949 7.23 45.30 49.75
CA ALA A 949 7.00 43.87 49.86
C ALA A 949 7.56 43.38 51.20
N LEU A 950 6.73 42.67 51.95
CA LEU A 950 7.05 42.13 53.26
C LEU A 950 7.12 40.61 53.17
N LEU A 951 8.32 40.08 53.39
CA LEU A 951 8.57 38.65 53.60
C LEU A 951 8.53 38.35 55.09
N ARG A 952 8.03 37.16 55.45
CA ARG A 952 7.87 36.74 56.84
C ARG A 952 8.34 35.30 56.99
N TYR A 953 9.08 35.03 58.07
CA TYR A 953 9.65 33.72 58.35
C TYR A 953 9.41 33.36 59.82
N TRP A 954 8.82 32.19 60.08
CA TRP A 954 8.39 31.73 61.40
C TRP A 954 9.15 30.49 61.85
N GLY A 955 9.22 30.26 63.15
CA GLY A 955 9.73 29.01 63.73
C GLY A 955 11.26 28.92 63.77
N ASP A 956 11.79 27.73 64.03
CA ASP A 956 13.19 27.54 64.42
C ASP A 956 14.20 27.89 63.29
N SER A 957 13.79 27.79 62.02
CA SER A 957 14.61 28.15 60.87
C SER A 957 14.49 29.61 60.44
N GLN A 958 13.70 30.44 61.15
CA GLN A 958 13.40 31.82 60.72
C GLN A 958 14.66 32.67 60.50
N HIS A 959 15.69 32.50 61.32
CA HIS A 959 16.96 33.23 61.17
C HIS A 959 17.71 32.80 59.91
N GLU A 960 17.85 31.49 59.66
CA GLU A 960 18.53 30.98 58.46
C GLU A 960 17.79 31.39 57.18
N MET A 961 16.46 31.29 57.18
CA MET A 961 15.64 31.65 56.01
C MET A 961 15.63 33.15 55.74
N SER A 962 15.58 33.98 56.79
CA SER A 962 15.62 35.44 56.63
C SER A 962 16.99 35.91 56.13
N GLU A 963 18.07 35.34 56.64
CA GLU A 963 19.44 35.62 56.17
C GLU A 963 19.61 35.23 54.70
N HIS A 964 19.11 34.06 54.31
CA HIS A 964 19.11 33.64 52.91
C HIS A 964 18.30 34.62 52.05
N ALA A 965 17.10 35.00 52.48
CA ALA A 965 16.25 35.94 51.76
C ALA A 965 16.92 37.31 51.58
N ILE A 966 17.66 37.81 52.59
CA ILE A 966 18.43 39.05 52.49
C ILE A 966 19.53 38.93 51.43
N THR A 967 20.28 37.83 51.43
CA THR A 967 21.33 37.59 50.40
C THR A 967 20.73 37.56 48.99
N LEU A 968 19.54 36.96 48.83
CA LEU A 968 18.85 36.94 47.55
C LEU A 968 18.33 38.34 47.17
N LEU A 969 17.85 39.13 48.13
CA LEU A 969 17.40 40.51 47.90
C LEU A 969 18.55 41.43 47.47
N GLU A 970 19.73 41.28 48.08
CA GLU A 970 20.94 42.00 47.69
C GLU A 970 21.28 41.75 46.22
N LYS A 971 21.22 40.49 45.79
CA LYS A 971 21.51 40.09 44.41
C LYS A 971 20.44 40.51 43.41
N ALA A 972 19.16 40.28 43.73
CA ALA A 972 18.08 40.41 42.77
C ALA A 972 17.59 41.86 42.60
N VAL A 973 17.67 42.68 43.65
CA VAL A 973 17.10 44.04 43.65
C VAL A 973 18.02 45.09 44.27
N ALA A 974 19.31 44.81 44.40
CA ALA A 974 20.32 45.70 44.98
C ALA A 974 19.91 46.21 46.38
N TYR A 975 19.37 45.32 47.21
CA TYR A 975 18.95 45.64 48.57
C TYR A 975 20.16 46.01 49.44
N GLU A 976 20.18 47.20 50.03
CA GLU A 976 21.26 47.62 50.92
C GLU A 976 21.04 47.13 52.35
N ARG A 977 22.00 46.35 52.86
CA ARG A 977 21.94 45.79 54.20
C ARG A 977 22.17 46.86 55.26
N ARG A 978 21.12 47.21 56.01
CA ARG A 978 21.25 47.97 57.26
C ARG A 978 21.57 47.00 58.41
N THR A 979 22.19 47.48 59.47
CA THR A 979 22.61 46.67 60.63
C THR A 979 21.48 45.82 61.23
N ASP A 980 20.21 46.21 61.03
CA ASP A 980 19.01 45.49 61.48
C ASP A 980 18.14 45.02 60.29
N ALA A 981 18.72 44.29 59.34
CA ALA A 981 18.08 43.95 58.06
C ALA A 981 16.80 43.08 58.17
N ALA A 982 16.55 42.42 59.30
CA ALA A 982 15.32 41.68 59.59
C ALA A 982 14.77 42.02 60.98
N HIS A 983 13.49 42.37 61.08
CA HIS A 983 12.85 42.77 62.34
C HIS A 983 12.07 41.60 62.96
N TYR A 984 12.36 41.26 64.22
CA TYR A 984 11.63 40.20 64.93
C TYR A 984 10.35 40.73 65.57
N HIS A 985 9.20 40.24 65.08
CA HIS A 985 7.90 40.61 65.59
C HIS A 985 7.51 39.75 66.81
N VAL A 986 7.81 40.21 68.01
CA VAL A 986 7.70 39.46 69.29
C VAL A 986 6.34 38.78 69.50
N GLN A 987 5.22 39.46 69.24
CA GLN A 987 3.87 38.88 69.44
C GLN A 987 3.50 37.79 68.44
N LEU A 988 3.88 37.95 67.16
CA LEU A 988 3.55 37.03 66.07
C LEU A 988 4.69 36.02 65.82
N ARG A 989 5.76 36.09 66.62
CA ARG A 989 6.94 35.21 66.67
C ARG A 989 7.50 34.88 65.28
N HIS A 990 7.81 35.92 64.49
CA HIS A 990 8.41 35.79 63.17
C HIS A 990 9.39 36.91 62.85
N LEU A 991 10.35 36.63 61.97
CA LEU A 991 11.23 37.63 61.36
C LEU A 991 10.57 38.18 60.09
N GLY A 992 10.51 39.52 60.00
CA GLY A 992 9.99 40.23 58.85
C GLY A 992 11.09 40.99 58.11
N ILE A 993 11.06 40.93 56.77
CA ILE A 993 11.96 41.71 55.89
C ILE A 993 11.11 42.53 54.93
N THR A 994 11.34 43.83 54.90
CA THR A 994 10.66 44.77 54.01
C THR A 994 11.57 45.23 52.89
N SER A 995 11.10 45.18 51.65
CA SER A 995 11.85 45.67 50.49
C SER A 995 10.93 46.34 49.45
N ALA A 996 11.18 47.62 49.18
CA ALA A 996 10.55 48.35 48.08
C ALA A 996 11.04 47.84 46.70
N GLY A 997 12.31 47.41 46.62
CA GLY A 997 12.87 46.81 45.41
C GLY A 997 12.12 45.53 45.03
N LEU A 998 11.82 44.68 46.02
CA LEU A 998 11.02 43.47 45.80
C LEU A 998 9.57 43.79 45.42
N ALA A 999 8.97 44.86 45.94
CA ALA A 999 7.63 45.28 45.51
C ALA A 999 7.62 45.72 44.03
N LYS A 1000 8.65 46.46 43.61
CA LYS A 1000 8.82 46.89 42.21
C LYS A 1000 9.03 45.69 41.29
N LEU A 1001 9.85 44.73 41.72
CA LEU A 1001 10.03 43.46 41.02
C LEU A 1001 8.71 42.68 40.94
N ALA A 1002 7.95 42.59 42.03
CA ALA A 1002 6.65 41.92 42.02
C ALA A 1002 5.67 42.58 41.04
N ALA A 1003 5.66 43.91 40.98
CA ALA A 1003 4.81 44.66 40.07
C ALA A 1003 5.18 44.42 38.58
N SER A 1004 6.46 44.24 38.24
CA SER A 1004 6.86 43.91 36.85
C SER A 1004 6.30 42.56 36.40
N PHE A 1005 6.06 41.63 37.33
CA PHE A 1005 5.39 40.35 37.07
C PHE A 1005 3.88 40.37 37.31
N GLY A 1006 3.28 41.55 37.47
CA GLY A 1006 1.83 41.71 37.64
C GLY A 1006 1.29 41.25 39.00
N ILE A 1007 2.16 41.13 40.01
CA ILE A 1007 1.79 40.82 41.39
C ILE A 1007 1.57 42.13 42.14
N VAL A 1008 0.30 42.45 42.42
CA VAL A 1008 -0.10 43.72 43.06
C VAL A 1008 -1.07 43.50 44.23
N GLN A 1009 -1.24 44.48 45.10
CA GLN A 1009 -2.16 44.39 46.24
C GLN A 1009 -3.64 44.36 45.80
N GLY A 1010 -4.45 43.44 46.35
CA GLY A 1010 -5.88 43.27 46.05
C GLY A 1010 -6.78 43.28 47.28
N LYS A 1011 -8.12 43.33 47.05
CA LYS A 1011 -9.14 43.53 48.10
C LYS A 1011 -9.18 42.46 49.21
N ASN A 1012 -8.61 41.26 49.01
CA ASN A 1012 -8.55 40.16 49.99
C ASN A 1012 -7.13 39.50 50.06
N GLY A 1013 -6.08 40.25 49.76
CA GLY A 1013 -4.71 39.72 49.58
C GLY A 1013 -4.14 40.06 48.19
N LEU A 1014 -2.98 39.51 47.82
CA LEU A 1014 -2.34 39.83 46.53
C LEU A 1014 -3.24 39.43 45.34
N ARG A 1015 -3.55 40.40 44.46
CA ARG A 1015 -4.30 40.17 43.22
C ARG A 1015 -3.32 39.73 42.13
N LYS A 1016 -3.54 38.54 41.57
CA LYS A 1016 -2.74 37.98 40.49
C LYS A 1016 -3.40 38.29 39.14
N ARG A 1017 -2.79 39.17 38.34
CA ARG A 1017 -2.89 39.11 36.87
C ARG A 1017 -1.54 38.60 36.38
N LEU A 1018 -1.25 37.34 36.72
CA LEU A 1018 -0.04 36.68 36.27
C LEU A 1018 -0.24 36.34 34.80
N ASN A 1019 0.43 37.08 33.92
CA ASN A 1019 0.64 36.58 32.57
C ASN A 1019 1.68 35.47 32.69
N VAL A 1020 1.23 34.21 32.74
CA VAL A 1020 2.11 33.05 32.99
C VAL A 1020 3.17 32.89 31.89
N GLN A 1021 3.02 33.59 30.76
CA GLN A 1021 4.05 33.77 29.74
C GLN A 1021 5.35 34.41 30.27
N ALA A 1022 5.30 35.20 31.36
CA ALA A 1022 6.47 35.90 31.89
C ALA A 1022 7.16 35.20 33.08
N LEU A 1023 6.62 34.10 33.62
CA LEU A 1023 7.17 33.42 34.81
C LEU A 1023 7.64 31.98 34.53
N THR A 1024 8.30 31.80 33.40
CA THR A 1024 8.98 30.57 32.99
C THR A 1024 10.34 30.37 33.69
N PHE A 1025 10.41 30.47 35.03
CA PHE A 1025 11.56 29.94 35.81
C PHE A 1025 11.08 29.02 36.90
N THR A 1026 10.74 27.82 36.47
CA THR A 1026 9.83 26.96 37.21
C THR A 1026 10.60 25.84 37.90
N VAL A 1027 11.50 26.19 38.81
CA VAL A 1027 11.87 25.29 39.91
C VAL A 1027 11.82 26.05 41.24
N ALA A 1028 12.49 27.20 41.33
CA ALA A 1028 12.56 27.99 42.57
C ALA A 1028 11.24 28.70 42.93
N PHE A 1029 10.51 29.29 41.96
CA PHE A 1029 9.23 29.95 42.24
C PHE A 1029 8.15 28.95 42.69
N SER A 1030 7.99 27.85 41.94
CA SER A 1030 6.97 26.82 42.24
C SER A 1030 7.27 26.06 43.52
N GLY A 1031 8.52 25.65 43.74
CA GLY A 1031 8.92 24.92 44.95
C GLY A 1031 8.64 25.68 46.24
N VAL A 1032 8.69 27.02 46.20
CA VAL A 1032 8.50 27.86 47.38
C VAL A 1032 7.09 28.44 47.49
N ALA A 1033 6.45 28.82 46.37
CA ALA A 1033 5.07 29.30 46.35
C ALA A 1033 4.04 28.22 46.73
N LEU A 1034 4.39 26.93 46.61
CA LEU A 1034 3.54 25.78 46.99
C LEU A 1034 3.63 25.41 48.48
N MET A 1035 4.64 25.89 49.22
CA MET A 1035 4.80 25.56 50.65
C MET A 1035 3.64 25.99 51.59
N PRO A 1036 2.93 27.11 51.37
CA PRO A 1036 1.80 27.48 52.23
C PRO A 1036 0.59 26.56 52.07
N MET A 1037 0.45 25.85 50.94
CA MET A 1037 -0.65 24.90 50.72
C MET A 1037 -0.47 23.59 51.50
N LEU A 1038 0.73 23.30 52.02
CA LEU A 1038 1.02 22.14 52.86
C LEU A 1038 0.66 22.33 54.35
N ARG A 1039 -0.30 23.21 54.66
CA ARG A 1039 -0.86 23.35 56.02
C ARG A 1039 -1.72 22.16 56.46
N CYS A 1040 -1.94 21.15 55.62
CA CYS A 1040 -2.69 19.96 56.00
C CYS A 1040 -1.79 18.75 56.35
N ARG A 1041 -1.46 18.66 57.66
CA ARG A 1041 -1.31 17.44 58.46
C ARG A 1041 -0.41 16.29 57.95
N VAL A 1042 0.86 16.50 57.62
CA VAL A 1042 1.86 15.41 57.79
C VAL A 1042 3.24 15.98 58.14
N THR A 1043 3.66 15.83 59.38
CA THR A 1043 4.95 16.32 59.94
C THR A 1043 6.20 15.71 59.28
N ARG A 1044 6.09 14.55 58.63
CA ARG A 1044 7.21 13.90 57.91
C ARG A 1044 7.56 14.54 56.55
N ALA A 1045 6.63 15.26 55.92
CA ALA A 1045 6.85 15.87 54.60
C ALA A 1045 7.80 17.08 54.65
N ARG A 1046 7.91 17.75 55.81
CA ARG A 1046 8.79 18.92 55.99
C ARG A 1046 10.28 18.59 55.96
N ALA A 1047 10.68 17.49 56.60
CA ALA A 1047 12.08 17.07 56.63
C ALA A 1047 12.56 16.62 55.24
N LEU A 1048 11.74 15.82 54.54
CA LEU A 1048 12.06 15.36 53.19
C LEU A 1048 12.16 16.51 52.18
N ALA A 1049 11.32 17.55 52.28
CA ALA A 1049 11.36 18.70 51.39
C ALA A 1049 12.62 19.56 51.59
N TYR A 1050 13.08 19.70 52.84
CA TYR A 1050 14.33 20.40 53.15
C TYR A 1050 15.57 19.62 52.71
N ASP A 1051 15.56 18.29 52.86
CA ASP A 1051 16.65 17.43 52.38
C ASP A 1051 16.71 17.37 50.84
N LEU A 1052 15.55 17.43 50.16
CA LEU A 1052 15.49 17.56 48.70
C LEU A 1052 16.09 18.89 48.23
N LEU A 1053 15.86 19.99 48.95
CA LEU A 1053 16.44 21.29 48.62
C LEU A 1053 17.97 21.30 48.82
N ARG A 1054 18.48 20.65 49.88
CA ARG A 1054 19.93 20.45 50.07
C ARG A 1054 20.57 19.61 48.97
N ALA A 1055 19.85 18.63 48.43
CA ALA A 1055 20.33 17.81 47.32
C ALA A 1055 20.34 18.58 45.99
N ILE A 1056 19.32 19.42 45.75
CA ILE A 1056 19.22 20.26 44.55
C ILE A 1056 20.27 21.38 44.54
N LEU A 1057 20.67 21.91 45.71
CA LEU A 1057 21.71 22.95 45.83
C LEU A 1057 23.16 22.42 45.76
N ARG A 1058 23.37 21.10 45.66
CA ARG A 1058 24.70 20.47 45.50
C ARG A 1058 25.03 20.06 44.06
N ILE A 1059 24.06 20.20 43.14
CA ILE A 1059 24.23 20.13 41.68
C ILE A 1059 24.32 21.58 41.20
#